data_AF-A0A7V4HAT5-F1
#
_entry.id   AF-A0A7V4HAT5-F1
#
_cell.length_a   1.000
_cell.length_b   1.000
_cell.length_c   1.000
_cell.angle_alpha   90.00
_cell.angle_beta   90.00
_cell.angle_gamma   90.00
#
_symmetry.space_group_name_H-M   'P 1'
#
loop_
_entity.id
_entity.type
_entity.pdbx_description
1 polymer ?
#
loop_
_entity_poly.entity_id
_entity_poly.type
_entity_poly.pdbx_seq_one_letter_code
_entity_poly.pdbx_strand_id
1 'polypeptide(L)'
;MKTPKLFFEIIFLLTVSQAFAQSPVSIGNGKKTSDKLSETLGRPFSAVLNINNISMWASSNGLMEQNPELQTAGVVFPKGKTTVINAGGILWGGRVRDGKSPVVRVGGSTFKSGLQPGRIIAPGISENPENADVRIFRIRRDWATADLAADASETYNIPLFDVRQSDIDRLREQYRKDWLEWPWQKGAPYYERNGLPGYQPDASGLTDSLTDEPGIAEADQVLWFVCNDIDNTTAQALYGSPPVGLEIQITCWAYKDINNLDNVIFQRYRIIYKGTATTPSNSIIERMYLGKWIDVDIGNFDDDYVGCDVSRNLAYAYNSQSEDEEFSKFKLIPAVVGYDLLQGPRDSSQSSTARWNFQTIPGFRNLPLSSFTYFTNSTRTPDYVFGSYEGSQQLWNSLRGYLPKPISPEACLKDPFTNECTKFELTGDPQYYQGWNDGLTDPAGERRFLMSSGSFNLAYRDTQEVIYAVIGAIGQNNRDGIGVLKEIDDAVQDFYNLNFQPMGKLPAPNVRVVELDKKIILDWESDTTQLKTIETYNSFGFRFESYVLYQFPLPTSQIDEAVRMQFFDPTSPRYVYITEDKIRNKPLVNGQKYYFAVTASYFNPDPSFKKQRLESAIIIHEVIPHSPNPGVVYPYAIGDEVKDVKNLVGFNDAKINIEYYDPAKPDGHIYKIIFHRSSDPWTDITEKPQFTLIDTTVNDTLIKKRYVDDPPKRITSRGFSVYVQLPLFGLKGVYEVMSNNTPTLSPVFENPNPGGNYMVVAPQFSVIDTIMGWHPSDHDVELRFQGDSSWTLFWVSKALLSKWVRVPFTAWEKRVVGADTLYRQLYTTVIQQGPETTWAPWVDLGRDYNGKPMKGFYPIVILIDSVRYNYGWVCTRYEDDLPFRKDMPTLRSILWQIGQYNSYKVTISRAYFVDLDNDGEAVPPGTIVRFVRYKQIRNADEKIFSTIPLITGDLEAAKKEIEKINVFPNPYYGMNRAEIFKNQKFVTFNHLPYEATIKIFNLAGTLVKTIRKYDPSQFASWDLNNENGLQAAGGLYIAHIELNDEKGNNLGEKVLKLMIVPEDQSPRKD
;
A
#
# COMPACT_ATOMS: atom_id res chain seq x y z
N MET A 1 53.44 -68.20 18.46
CA MET A 1 53.77 -67.73 19.82
C MET A 1 54.86 -66.66 19.72
N LYS A 2 54.59 -65.50 20.34
CA LYS A 2 55.40 -64.30 20.66
C LYS A 2 56.75 -64.03 19.94
N THR A 3 56.88 -62.80 19.44
CA THR A 3 58.11 -62.11 18.97
C THR A 3 58.11 -60.64 19.42
N PRO A 4 59.29 -60.05 19.73
CA PRO A 4 59.48 -58.60 19.66
C PRO A 4 60.77 -58.18 18.92
N LYS A 5 60.74 -57.03 18.25
CA LYS A 5 61.81 -56.29 17.53
C LYS A 5 61.26 -54.84 17.34
N LEU A 6 61.96 -53.69 17.23
CA LEU A 6 63.33 -53.26 16.84
C LEU A 6 63.42 -51.72 17.17
N PHE A 7 64.52 -51.16 17.71
CA PHE A 7 65.68 -50.43 17.10
C PHE A 7 65.61 -48.90 16.81
N PHE A 8 66.61 -48.20 17.38
CA PHE A 8 67.58 -47.18 16.87
C PHE A 8 67.19 -45.77 16.36
N GLU A 9 67.86 -44.78 16.96
CA GLU A 9 68.16 -43.41 16.48
C GLU A 9 69.43 -43.35 15.61
N ILE A 10 69.58 -42.30 14.77
CA ILE A 10 70.77 -41.39 14.66
C ILE A 10 70.66 -40.36 13.47
N ILE A 11 70.67 -39.05 13.83
CA ILE A 11 71.48 -37.89 13.33
C ILE A 11 71.13 -36.98 12.11
N PHE A 12 71.08 -35.64 12.44
CA PHE A 12 71.41 -34.35 11.73
C PHE A 12 70.49 -33.79 10.61
N LEU A 13 70.21 -32.47 10.43
CA LEU A 13 70.65 -31.16 10.97
C LEU A 13 69.67 -30.04 10.48
N LEU A 14 69.66 -28.89 11.18
CA LEU A 14 69.43 -27.48 10.74
C LEU A 14 68.30 -26.65 11.42
N THR A 15 68.79 -25.80 12.34
CA THR A 15 68.52 -24.36 12.58
C THR A 15 67.28 -23.86 13.32
N VAL A 16 67.62 -22.97 14.26
CA VAL A 16 66.84 -22.32 15.32
C VAL A 16 66.35 -20.94 14.85
N SER A 17 65.12 -20.59 15.21
CA SER A 17 64.75 -19.21 15.58
C SER A 17 63.71 -19.25 16.69
N GLN A 18 64.08 -18.72 17.86
CA GLN A 18 63.31 -18.71 19.11
C GLN A 18 62.11 -17.76 19.02
N ALA A 19 60.93 -18.22 19.44
CA ALA A 19 59.84 -17.37 19.92
C ALA A 19 59.59 -17.72 21.41
N PHE A 20 59.62 -16.70 22.27
CA PHE A 20 59.36 -16.81 23.70
C PHE A 20 57.88 -17.14 23.95
N ALA A 21 57.58 -18.37 24.37
CA ALA A 21 56.31 -18.70 25.02
C ALA A 21 56.44 -18.40 26.52
N GLN A 22 55.58 -17.51 27.04
CA GLN A 22 55.41 -17.35 28.49
C GLN A 22 54.64 -18.56 29.04
N SER A 23 55.20 -19.12 30.11
CA SER A 23 54.77 -20.37 30.75
C SER A 23 53.38 -20.29 31.39
N PRO A 24 52.62 -21.40 31.43
CA PRO A 24 51.37 -21.48 32.19
C PRO A 24 51.65 -21.48 33.70
N VAL A 25 50.90 -20.66 34.45
CA VAL A 25 50.94 -20.63 35.92
C VAL A 25 50.41 -21.96 36.46
N SER A 26 51.15 -22.54 37.41
CA SER A 26 50.89 -23.85 38.01
C SER A 26 49.54 -23.92 38.75
N ILE A 27 48.73 -24.92 38.41
CA ILE A 27 47.54 -25.31 39.18
C ILE A 27 48.01 -26.04 40.44
N GLY A 28 47.94 -25.35 41.58
CA GLY A 28 48.04 -25.99 42.89
C GLY A 28 46.73 -26.73 43.21
N ASN A 29 46.84 -28.02 43.55
CA ASN A 29 45.74 -28.82 44.08
C ASN A 29 45.20 -28.20 45.39
N GLY A 30 44.12 -27.43 45.28
CA GLY A 30 43.33 -26.91 46.39
C GLY A 30 41.88 -27.38 46.26
N LYS A 31 41.33 -27.95 47.33
CA LYS A 31 39.94 -28.41 47.45
C LYS A 31 38.93 -27.42 46.82
N LYS A 32 37.97 -27.98 46.07
CA LYS A 32 36.70 -27.32 45.71
C LYS A 32 36.09 -26.64 46.94
N THR A 33 36.18 -25.31 47.01
CA THR A 33 35.27 -24.49 47.80
C THR A 33 34.17 -24.03 46.85
N SER A 34 33.03 -24.72 46.92
CA SER A 34 31.76 -24.41 46.24
C SER A 34 31.06 -23.17 46.78
N ASP A 35 31.67 -22.40 47.68
CA ASP A 35 30.93 -21.49 48.58
C ASP A 35 31.03 -20.01 48.19
N LYS A 36 31.10 -19.66 46.89
CA LYS A 36 31.08 -18.23 46.50
C LYS A 36 30.15 -17.78 45.39
N LEU A 37 29.41 -18.66 44.70
CA LEU A 37 28.64 -18.22 43.52
C LEU A 37 27.25 -18.87 43.31
N SER A 38 26.66 -19.46 44.36
CA SER A 38 25.25 -19.91 44.34
C SER A 38 24.35 -19.22 45.40
N GLU A 39 24.76 -18.07 45.92
CA GLU A 39 24.01 -17.26 46.87
C GLU A 39 23.85 -15.86 46.25
N THR A 40 22.70 -15.24 46.04
CA THR A 40 21.38 -15.31 46.68
C THR A 40 20.37 -14.64 45.75
N LEU A 41 19.10 -15.00 45.89
CA LEU A 41 17.97 -14.22 45.39
C LEU A 41 18.21 -12.71 45.62
N GLY A 42 18.24 -11.92 44.56
CA GLY A 42 18.08 -10.47 44.64
C GLY A 42 19.31 -9.59 44.60
N ARG A 43 20.49 -10.08 44.17
CA ARG A 43 21.67 -9.24 43.84
C ARG A 43 22.51 -9.78 42.65
N PRO A 44 21.92 -10.10 41.48
CA PRO A 44 22.70 -10.58 40.32
C PRO A 44 23.81 -9.60 39.90
N PHE A 45 25.04 -10.12 39.76
CA PHE A 45 26.15 -9.40 39.14
C PHE A 45 26.03 -9.39 37.61
N SER A 46 25.48 -10.46 37.03
CA SER A 46 25.29 -10.64 35.60
C SER A 46 23.90 -11.18 35.28
N ALA A 47 23.48 -10.95 34.03
CA ALA A 47 22.22 -11.41 33.51
C ALA A 47 22.32 -11.71 32.01
N VAL A 48 21.45 -12.59 31.54
CA VAL A 48 21.31 -12.93 30.13
C VAL A 48 20.04 -12.29 29.56
N LEU A 49 20.14 -11.72 28.36
CA LEU A 49 19.00 -11.35 27.54
C LEU A 49 18.81 -12.45 26.49
N ASN A 50 17.63 -13.07 26.42
CA ASN A 50 17.42 -14.34 25.73
C ASN A 50 15.95 -14.59 25.35
N ILE A 51 15.15 -13.52 25.18
CA ILE A 51 13.72 -13.63 24.83
C ILE A 51 13.48 -14.12 23.39
N ASN A 52 14.42 -13.89 22.47
CA ASN A 52 14.31 -14.18 21.04
C ASN A 52 15.36 -15.22 20.58
N ASN A 53 15.71 -15.30 19.29
CA ASN A 53 16.59 -16.32 18.73
C ASN A 53 18.10 -16.04 18.93
N ILE A 54 18.45 -14.94 19.57
CA ILE A 54 19.83 -14.60 19.97
C ILE A 54 19.85 -14.40 21.48
N SER A 55 20.91 -14.83 22.15
CA SER A 55 21.12 -14.51 23.57
C SER A 55 22.43 -13.82 23.83
N MET A 56 22.46 -12.95 24.85
CA MET A 56 23.61 -12.11 25.19
C MET A 56 23.74 -11.95 26.71
N TRP A 57 24.94 -12.18 27.21
CA TRP A 57 25.31 -11.88 28.59
C TRP A 57 25.73 -10.42 28.79
N ALA A 58 25.42 -9.87 29.96
CA ALA A 58 25.90 -8.58 30.43
C ALA A 58 26.22 -8.62 31.93
N SER A 59 27.22 -7.86 32.35
CA SER A 59 27.66 -7.75 33.74
C SER A 59 27.57 -6.30 34.24
N SER A 60 27.24 -6.13 35.53
CA SER A 60 26.99 -4.82 36.15
C SER A 60 28.20 -3.88 36.17
N ASN A 61 29.41 -4.40 35.91
CA ASN A 61 30.63 -3.64 35.74
C ASN A 61 30.86 -3.16 34.29
N GLY A 62 29.89 -3.28 33.38
CA GLY A 62 30.01 -2.80 32.00
C GLY A 62 30.76 -3.74 31.06
N LEU A 63 31.11 -4.96 31.50
CA LEU A 63 31.54 -6.04 30.63
C LEU A 63 30.31 -6.63 29.91
N MET A 64 30.40 -6.79 28.60
CA MET A 64 29.29 -7.19 27.75
C MET A 64 29.69 -8.41 26.90
N GLU A 65 28.71 -9.16 26.42
CA GLU A 65 28.90 -10.26 25.46
C GLU A 65 29.83 -11.39 25.91
N GLN A 66 30.15 -11.51 27.20
CA GLN A 66 30.94 -12.58 27.79
C GLN A 66 30.14 -13.27 28.91
N ASN A 67 30.17 -14.60 28.96
CA ASN A 67 29.61 -15.35 30.09
C ASN A 67 30.57 -15.25 31.29
N PRO A 68 30.20 -14.53 32.37
CA PRO A 68 31.14 -14.24 33.45
C PRO A 68 31.38 -15.43 34.40
N GLU A 69 30.52 -16.45 34.37
CA GLU A 69 30.66 -17.64 35.20
C GLU A 69 31.65 -18.63 34.57
N LEU A 70 31.47 -18.88 33.27
CA LEU A 70 32.30 -19.82 32.52
C LEU A 70 33.58 -19.16 31.98
N GLN A 71 33.63 -17.82 31.95
CA GLN A 71 34.65 -17.03 31.24
C GLN A 71 34.78 -17.46 29.76
N THR A 72 33.65 -17.80 29.16
CA THR A 72 33.54 -18.22 27.76
C THR A 72 32.69 -17.22 26.97
N ALA A 73 32.58 -17.47 25.67
CA ALA A 73 31.80 -16.68 24.76
C ALA A 73 30.35 -16.45 25.21
N GLY A 74 29.87 -15.22 25.06
CA GLY A 74 28.66 -14.72 25.72
C GLY A 74 27.55 -14.26 24.80
N VAL A 75 27.69 -14.37 23.47
CA VAL A 75 26.57 -14.29 22.53
C VAL A 75 26.37 -15.61 21.81
N VAL A 76 25.16 -16.15 21.87
CA VAL A 76 24.78 -17.42 21.24
C VAL A 76 23.76 -17.17 20.14
N PHE A 77 24.06 -17.62 18.93
CA PHE A 77 23.16 -17.52 17.79
C PHE A 77 23.38 -18.68 16.79
N PRO A 78 22.32 -19.42 16.40
CA PRO A 78 20.98 -19.38 16.98
C PRO A 78 20.98 -19.79 18.45
N LYS A 79 20.05 -19.24 19.25
CA LYS A 79 19.94 -19.48 20.69
C LYS A 79 19.94 -20.98 21.01
N GLY A 80 20.76 -21.37 21.98
CA GLY A 80 20.94 -22.76 22.40
C GLY A 80 21.71 -23.64 21.42
N LYS A 81 22.40 -23.07 20.43
CA LYS A 81 23.28 -23.79 19.50
C LYS A 81 24.76 -23.52 19.81
N THR A 82 25.34 -22.50 19.21
CA THR A 82 26.75 -22.15 19.35
C THR A 82 26.96 -20.64 19.45
N THR A 83 28.16 -20.25 19.82
CA THR A 83 28.55 -18.87 20.05
C THR A 83 28.93 -18.16 18.77
N VAL A 84 28.74 -16.84 18.76
CA VAL A 84 29.13 -15.96 17.65
C VAL A 84 30.01 -14.79 18.08
N ILE A 85 30.00 -14.44 19.37
CA ILE A 85 30.82 -13.37 19.96
C ILE A 85 31.32 -13.84 21.32
N ASN A 86 32.62 -13.63 21.57
CA ASN A 86 33.26 -14.02 22.81
C ASN A 86 33.09 -13.00 23.94
N ALA A 87 33.32 -11.73 23.59
CA ALA A 87 33.31 -10.62 24.52
C ALA A 87 33.09 -9.30 23.76
N GLY A 88 32.64 -8.29 24.48
CA GLY A 88 32.49 -6.96 23.92
C GLY A 88 32.34 -5.89 24.99
N GLY A 89 32.29 -4.63 24.54
CA GLY A 89 32.20 -3.51 25.45
C GLY A 89 32.20 -2.17 24.76
N ILE A 90 31.74 -1.16 25.50
CA ILE A 90 31.88 0.23 25.09
C ILE A 90 33.24 0.75 25.56
N LEU A 91 33.94 1.43 24.66
CA LEU A 91 35.19 2.16 24.90
C LEU A 91 34.97 3.63 24.66
N TRP A 92 35.75 4.46 25.34
CA TRP A 92 35.75 5.90 25.14
C TRP A 92 37.17 6.44 25.21
N GLY A 93 37.39 7.57 24.54
CA GLY A 93 38.65 8.29 24.58
C GLY A 93 38.45 9.76 24.27
N GLY A 94 39.20 10.64 24.94
CA GLY A 94 39.08 12.07 24.74
C GLY A 94 40.21 12.87 25.39
N ARG A 95 40.27 14.16 25.07
CA ARG A 95 41.18 15.13 25.70
C ARG A 95 40.47 15.79 26.88
N VAL A 96 40.78 15.34 28.08
CA VAL A 96 40.15 15.80 29.32
C VAL A 96 40.82 17.09 29.80
N ARG A 97 40.05 18.18 29.82
CA ARG A 97 40.48 19.52 30.27
C ARG A 97 39.99 19.80 31.69
N ASP A 98 40.51 19.04 32.66
CA ASP A 98 40.18 19.15 34.08
C ASP A 98 41.36 19.65 34.95
N GLY A 99 42.46 20.06 34.31
CA GLY A 99 43.68 20.52 34.98
C GLY A 99 44.64 19.41 35.40
N LYS A 100 44.33 18.13 35.13
CA LYS A 100 45.20 16.99 35.47
C LYS A 100 45.88 16.40 34.23
N SER A 101 47.03 15.76 34.46
CA SER A 101 47.75 14.97 33.47
C SER A 101 47.60 13.46 33.76
N PRO A 102 47.65 12.60 32.73
CA PRO A 102 47.67 12.94 31.30
C PRO A 102 46.35 13.57 30.80
N VAL A 103 46.45 14.34 29.70
CA VAL A 103 45.29 15.00 29.06
C VAL A 103 44.47 14.00 28.24
N VAL A 104 45.12 13.13 27.47
CA VAL A 104 44.44 12.05 26.75
C VAL A 104 44.15 10.94 27.75
N ARG A 105 42.86 10.61 27.90
CA ARG A 105 42.38 9.55 28.77
C ARG A 105 41.39 8.69 28.01
N VAL A 106 41.38 7.41 28.36
CA VAL A 106 40.51 6.39 27.79
C VAL A 106 39.92 5.53 28.89
N GLY A 107 38.88 4.78 28.57
CA GLY A 107 38.30 3.79 29.48
C GLY A 107 37.20 2.98 28.81
N GLY A 108 36.45 2.24 29.61
CA GLY A 108 35.41 1.32 29.12
C GLY A 108 35.73 -0.14 29.46
N SER A 109 35.33 -1.05 28.57
CA SER A 109 35.51 -2.50 28.77
C SER A 109 35.97 -3.21 27.49
N THR A 110 36.85 -4.20 27.66
CA THR A 110 37.22 -5.24 26.66
C THR A 110 37.19 -6.59 27.38
N PHE A 111 38.22 -7.45 27.26
CA PHE A 111 38.44 -8.60 28.14
C PHE A 111 38.50 -8.26 29.64
N LYS A 112 38.88 -7.02 29.96
CA LYS A 112 38.83 -6.47 31.32
C LYS A 112 37.91 -5.27 31.33
N SER A 113 37.21 -5.06 32.45
CA SER A 113 36.48 -3.82 32.67
C SER A 113 37.37 -2.79 33.38
N GLY A 114 37.44 -1.59 32.82
CA GLY A 114 37.96 -0.40 33.49
C GLY A 114 36.89 0.34 34.30
N LEU A 115 35.73 -0.28 34.50
CA LEU A 115 34.57 0.27 35.17
C LEU A 115 34.17 -0.62 36.36
N GLN A 116 33.52 -0.01 37.35
CA GLN A 116 32.94 -0.67 38.51
C GLN A 116 31.41 -0.49 38.56
N PRO A 117 30.65 -1.39 39.19
CA PRO A 117 29.21 -1.26 39.34
C PRO A 117 28.79 -0.02 40.15
N GLY A 118 27.63 0.55 39.81
CA GLY A 118 26.98 1.63 40.55
C GLY A 118 27.07 2.99 39.87
N ARG A 119 26.21 3.92 40.29
CA ARG A 119 26.21 5.31 39.80
C ARG A 119 27.18 6.18 40.59
N ILE A 120 27.52 7.35 40.04
CA ILE A 120 28.26 8.40 40.75
C ILE A 120 27.24 9.28 41.48
N ILE A 121 27.24 9.27 42.82
CA ILE A 121 26.27 10.02 43.64
C ILE A 121 26.71 11.46 43.93
N ALA A 122 28.02 11.71 43.91
CA ALA A 122 28.63 13.04 43.95
C ALA A 122 29.98 12.98 43.22
N PRO A 123 30.57 14.11 42.76
CA PRO A 123 31.85 14.09 42.06
C PRO A 123 32.93 13.36 42.88
N GLY A 124 33.52 12.31 42.32
CA GLY A 124 34.49 11.45 43.02
C GLY A 124 33.93 10.37 43.94
N ILE A 125 32.60 10.26 44.11
CA ILE A 125 31.96 9.31 45.04
C ILE A 125 30.96 8.43 44.29
N SER A 126 31.22 7.14 44.22
CA SER A 126 30.31 6.12 43.67
C SER A 126 29.43 5.49 44.75
N GLU A 127 28.36 4.81 44.32
CA GLU A 127 27.69 3.83 45.16
C GLU A 127 28.65 2.70 45.56
N ASN A 128 28.36 2.03 46.68
CA ASN A 128 29.08 0.83 47.09
C ASN A 128 28.61 -0.35 46.20
N PRO A 129 29.50 -1.02 45.44
CA PRO A 129 29.15 -2.17 44.62
C PRO A 129 28.49 -3.32 45.39
N GLU A 130 28.69 -3.40 46.70
CA GLU A 130 28.10 -4.43 47.57
C GLU A 130 26.65 -4.11 48.00
N ASN A 131 26.09 -2.96 47.63
CA ASN A 131 24.72 -2.61 47.95
C ASN A 131 23.72 -3.43 47.10
N ALA A 132 22.57 -3.79 47.68
CA ALA A 132 21.59 -4.67 47.02
C ALA A 132 21.00 -4.10 45.73
N ASP A 133 20.90 -2.78 45.64
CA ASP A 133 20.36 -2.01 44.52
C ASP A 133 21.44 -1.59 43.51
N VAL A 134 22.67 -2.07 43.68
CA VAL A 134 23.78 -1.95 42.73
C VAL A 134 23.98 -3.30 42.05
N ARG A 135 23.08 -3.59 41.10
CA ARG A 135 22.99 -4.88 40.40
C ARG A 135 22.53 -4.67 38.96
N ILE A 136 22.54 -5.75 38.18
CA ILE A 136 21.83 -5.77 36.91
C ILE A 136 20.36 -6.09 37.14
N PHE A 137 19.47 -5.26 36.60
CA PHE A 137 18.02 -5.47 36.67
C PHE A 137 17.58 -6.13 35.37
N ARG A 138 16.79 -7.20 35.49
CA ARG A 138 16.27 -7.94 34.34
C ARG A 138 14.76 -8.07 34.46
N ILE A 139 14.04 -7.53 33.49
CA ILE A 139 12.58 -7.62 33.41
C ILE A 139 12.15 -8.33 32.13
N ARG A 140 10.94 -8.88 32.17
CA ARG A 140 10.20 -9.43 31.04
C ARG A 140 8.73 -9.08 31.23
N ARG A 141 7.97 -8.80 30.19
CA ARG A 141 6.54 -8.46 30.31
C ARG A 141 5.66 -9.61 30.79
N ASP A 142 5.88 -10.83 30.30
CA ASP A 142 5.09 -12.03 30.64
C ASP A 142 5.69 -12.87 31.78
N TRP A 143 6.58 -12.30 32.62
CA TRP A 143 7.32 -13.03 33.66
C TRP A 143 6.42 -13.82 34.63
N ALA A 144 5.23 -13.32 34.92
CA ALA A 144 4.29 -13.90 35.87
C ALA A 144 3.64 -15.20 35.36
N THR A 145 3.45 -15.33 34.05
CA THR A 145 2.67 -16.41 33.43
C THR A 145 3.48 -17.28 32.46
N ALA A 146 4.63 -16.81 31.97
CA ALA A 146 5.46 -17.54 31.03
C ALA A 146 6.07 -18.83 31.61
N ASP A 147 6.28 -19.81 30.74
CA ASP A 147 7.20 -20.92 31.00
C ASP A 147 8.65 -20.40 30.95
N LEU A 148 9.35 -20.46 32.08
CA LEU A 148 10.71 -19.96 32.23
C LEU A 148 11.75 -21.09 32.22
N ALA A 149 11.42 -22.31 31.78
CA ALA A 149 12.36 -23.44 31.81
C ALA A 149 13.63 -23.16 30.96
N ALA A 150 13.46 -22.71 29.72
CA ALA A 150 14.58 -22.34 28.85
C ALA A 150 15.38 -21.15 29.40
N ASP A 151 14.68 -20.18 29.99
CA ASP A 151 15.33 -19.04 30.63
C ASP A 151 16.15 -19.43 31.86
N ALA A 152 15.62 -20.31 32.70
CA ALA A 152 16.33 -20.82 33.87
C ALA A 152 17.55 -21.65 33.44
N SER A 153 17.42 -22.44 32.36
CA SER A 153 18.53 -23.20 31.77
C SER A 153 19.71 -22.29 31.43
N GLU A 154 19.50 -21.23 30.64
CA GLU A 154 20.57 -20.32 30.25
C GLU A 154 21.06 -19.48 31.43
N THR A 155 20.17 -18.92 32.25
CA THR A 155 20.53 -18.02 33.36
C THR A 155 21.42 -18.69 34.41
N TYR A 156 21.23 -19.99 34.61
CA TYR A 156 21.95 -20.75 35.63
C TYR A 156 22.97 -21.73 35.04
N ASN A 157 23.19 -21.70 33.72
CA ASN A 157 24.07 -22.63 33.02
C ASN A 157 23.74 -24.12 33.32
N ILE A 158 22.43 -24.45 33.39
CA ILE A 158 21.92 -25.81 33.65
C ILE A 158 21.37 -26.37 32.34
N PRO A 159 21.67 -27.62 31.94
CA PRO A 159 21.04 -28.23 30.77
C PRO A 159 19.52 -28.22 30.87
N LEU A 160 18.81 -27.96 29.77
CA LEU A 160 17.34 -27.81 29.78
C LEU A 160 16.60 -28.99 30.43
N PHE A 161 17.10 -30.22 30.24
CA PHE A 161 16.51 -31.43 30.83
C PHE A 161 16.76 -31.59 32.34
N ASP A 162 17.69 -30.83 32.92
CA ASP A 162 18.02 -30.83 34.35
C ASP A 162 17.35 -29.67 35.12
N VAL A 163 16.65 -28.76 34.43
CA VAL A 163 15.94 -27.63 35.05
C VAL A 163 14.80 -28.12 35.93
N ARG A 164 14.78 -27.67 37.19
CA ARG A 164 13.74 -28.02 38.17
C ARG A 164 12.74 -26.89 38.34
N GLN A 165 11.55 -27.20 38.86
CA GLN A 165 10.55 -26.19 39.21
C GLN A 165 11.11 -25.13 40.19
N SER A 166 11.99 -25.53 41.11
CA SER A 166 12.66 -24.59 42.03
C SER A 166 13.54 -23.56 41.32
N ASP A 167 14.15 -23.93 40.18
CA ASP A 167 14.96 -22.99 39.39
C ASP A 167 14.07 -21.99 38.66
N ILE A 168 12.95 -22.46 38.11
CA ILE A 168 11.91 -21.64 37.49
C ILE A 168 11.32 -20.65 38.50
N ASP A 169 10.95 -21.12 39.70
CA ASP A 169 10.35 -20.30 40.75
C ASP A 169 11.36 -19.26 41.27
N ARG A 170 12.64 -19.64 41.42
CA ARG A 170 13.72 -18.71 41.79
C ARG A 170 13.89 -17.61 40.75
N LEU A 171 13.87 -17.95 39.46
CA LEU A 171 13.98 -16.97 38.39
C LEU A 171 12.75 -16.07 38.31
N ARG A 172 11.54 -16.63 38.45
CA ARG A 172 10.29 -15.87 38.49
C ARG A 172 10.28 -14.86 39.63
N GLU A 173 10.75 -15.26 40.81
CA GLU A 173 10.87 -14.36 41.96
C GLU A 173 11.93 -13.27 41.74
N GLN A 174 13.02 -13.58 41.04
CA GLN A 174 14.01 -12.57 40.65
C GLN A 174 13.40 -11.53 39.68
N TYR A 175 12.62 -11.97 38.69
CA TYR A 175 11.88 -11.07 37.80
C TYR A 175 10.90 -10.19 38.58
N ARG A 176 10.11 -10.78 39.49
CA ARG A 176 9.18 -10.04 40.35
C ARG A 176 9.90 -8.97 41.16
N LYS A 177 11.07 -9.30 41.72
CA LYS A 177 11.88 -8.37 42.49
C LYS A 177 12.39 -7.22 41.63
N ASP A 178 12.96 -7.50 40.46
CA ASP A 178 13.47 -6.46 39.57
C ASP A 178 12.35 -5.59 38.97
N TRP A 179 11.17 -6.17 38.77
CA TRP A 179 9.96 -5.44 38.41
C TRP A 179 9.56 -4.45 39.51
N LEU A 180 9.47 -4.87 40.76
CA LEU A 180 9.05 -4.01 41.87
C LEU A 180 10.10 -2.97 42.27
N GLU A 181 11.37 -3.35 42.26
CA GLU A 181 12.49 -2.51 42.67
C GLU A 181 13.16 -1.77 41.50
N TRP A 182 12.47 -1.65 40.36
CA TRP A 182 13.04 -1.04 39.17
C TRP A 182 13.63 0.35 39.48
N PRO A 183 14.91 0.61 39.16
CA PRO A 183 15.66 1.72 39.74
C PRO A 183 15.47 3.03 38.94
N TRP A 184 14.22 3.45 38.75
CA TRP A 184 13.86 4.65 37.99
C TRP A 184 14.52 5.92 38.51
N GLN A 185 14.73 6.05 39.84
CA GLN A 185 15.44 7.19 40.45
C GLN A 185 16.92 7.27 40.06
N LYS A 186 17.47 6.18 39.52
CA LYS A 186 18.83 6.10 38.99
C LYS A 186 18.89 6.35 37.48
N GLY A 187 17.75 6.55 36.81
CA GLY A 187 17.66 6.81 35.37
C GLY A 187 17.11 5.66 34.52
N ALA A 188 16.65 4.58 35.15
CA ALA A 188 16.02 3.47 34.44
C ALA A 188 14.69 3.91 33.78
N PRO A 189 14.47 3.58 32.50
CA PRO A 189 13.26 3.96 31.79
C PRO A 189 12.05 3.15 32.28
N TYR A 190 10.88 3.79 32.34
CA TYR A 190 9.61 3.15 32.67
C TYR A 190 8.46 3.88 31.95
N TYR A 191 7.33 3.21 31.82
CA TYR A 191 6.09 3.80 31.32
C TYR A 191 5.27 4.33 32.49
N GLU A 192 5.12 5.64 32.52
CA GLU A 192 4.20 6.34 33.41
C GLU A 192 2.78 6.19 32.84
N ARG A 193 1.89 5.46 33.53
CA ARG A 193 0.54 5.15 33.01
C ARG A 193 -0.58 5.72 33.87
N ASN A 194 -0.33 5.96 35.15
CA ASN A 194 -1.36 6.33 36.12
C ASN A 194 -1.38 7.84 36.45
N GLY A 195 -0.35 8.59 36.04
CA GLY A 195 -0.25 10.04 36.24
C GLY A 195 0.20 10.46 37.64
N LEU A 196 0.70 9.53 38.45
CA LEU A 196 1.20 9.77 39.80
C LEU A 196 2.72 9.88 39.78
N PRO A 197 3.33 10.83 40.53
CA PRO A 197 4.78 10.94 40.55
C PRO A 197 5.47 9.70 41.13
N GLY A 198 6.43 9.16 40.38
CA GLY A 198 7.28 8.05 40.78
C GLY A 198 6.90 6.77 40.05
N TYR A 199 7.47 5.65 40.48
CA TYR A 199 7.16 4.35 39.89
C TYR A 199 6.29 3.55 40.83
N GLN A 200 5.08 3.24 40.40
CA GLN A 200 4.08 2.46 41.13
C GLN A 200 3.61 1.24 40.32
N PRO A 201 4.43 0.16 40.27
CA PRO A 201 4.10 -1.03 39.51
C PRO A 201 3.07 -1.93 40.21
N ASP A 202 2.35 -2.71 39.41
CA ASP A 202 1.57 -3.83 39.90
C ASP A 202 2.48 -5.00 40.31
N ALA A 203 2.29 -5.53 41.52
CA ALA A 203 3.05 -6.67 42.04
C ALA A 203 2.70 -8.01 41.37
N SER A 204 1.56 -8.09 40.67
CA SER A 204 1.14 -9.26 39.90
C SER A 204 1.81 -9.33 38.52
N GLY A 205 2.49 -8.27 38.08
CA GLY A 205 3.10 -8.19 36.75
C GLY A 205 2.09 -7.96 35.62
N LEU A 206 0.88 -7.48 35.93
CA LEU A 206 -0.09 -7.07 34.93
C LEU A 206 0.44 -5.83 34.17
N THR A 207 0.42 -5.92 32.84
CA THR A 207 0.69 -4.80 31.94
C THR A 207 -0.63 -4.20 31.48
N ASP A 208 -1.30 -3.44 32.37
CA ASP A 208 -2.53 -2.72 32.04
C ASP A 208 -2.28 -1.21 31.91
N SER A 209 -3.31 -0.45 31.52
CA SER A 209 -3.19 1.00 31.34
C SER A 209 -3.25 1.80 32.64
N LEU A 210 -3.26 1.15 33.82
CA LEU A 210 -3.59 1.78 35.10
C LEU A 210 -2.44 1.74 36.11
N THR A 211 -1.35 1.03 35.82
CA THR A 211 -0.18 0.92 36.69
C THR A 211 1.11 1.17 35.92
N ASP A 212 2.15 1.65 36.60
CA ASP A 212 3.41 1.93 35.93
C ASP A 212 4.13 0.63 35.58
N GLU A 213 4.91 0.66 34.52
CA GLU A 213 5.54 -0.54 33.98
C GLU A 213 7.02 -0.27 33.70
N PRO A 214 7.95 -1.13 34.16
CA PRO A 214 9.36 -0.97 33.85
C PRO A 214 9.57 -1.32 32.37
N GLY A 215 10.40 -0.57 31.66
CA GLY A 215 10.71 -0.93 30.28
C GLY A 215 11.08 0.23 29.38
N ILE A 216 11.31 -0.11 28.13
CA ILE A 216 11.69 0.81 27.07
C ILE A 216 11.21 0.28 25.72
N ALA A 217 10.80 1.19 24.82
CA ALA A 217 10.54 0.86 23.41
C ALA A 217 9.54 -0.29 23.18
N GLU A 218 8.55 -0.44 24.07
CA GLU A 218 7.58 -1.53 24.13
C GLU A 218 8.22 -2.95 24.10
N ALA A 219 9.46 -3.09 24.57
CA ALA A 219 10.21 -4.33 24.50
C ALA A 219 9.71 -5.42 25.45
N ASP A 220 9.87 -6.67 25.03
CA ASP A 220 9.40 -7.84 25.78
C ASP A 220 10.35 -8.24 26.92
N GLN A 221 11.65 -7.97 26.77
CA GLN A 221 12.66 -8.20 27.79
C GLN A 221 13.67 -7.04 27.81
N VAL A 222 14.06 -6.59 29.01
CA VAL A 222 14.99 -5.47 29.20
C VAL A 222 16.00 -5.79 30.29
N LEU A 223 17.27 -5.48 30.02
CA LEU A 223 18.33 -5.37 31.01
C LEU A 223 18.64 -3.90 31.28
N TRP A 224 18.83 -3.52 32.53
CA TRP A 224 19.29 -2.18 32.90
C TRP A 224 20.29 -2.21 34.06
N PHE A 225 21.36 -1.43 33.94
CA PHE A 225 22.35 -1.24 35.01
C PHE A 225 23.20 0.02 34.79
N VAL A 226 23.98 0.38 35.82
CA VAL A 226 24.90 1.53 35.79
C VAL A 226 26.28 1.11 36.25
N CYS A 227 27.30 1.60 35.57
CA CYS A 227 28.70 1.46 35.95
C CYS A 227 29.43 2.80 35.83
N ASN A 228 30.62 2.90 36.43
CA ASN A 228 31.41 4.13 36.43
C ASN A 228 32.92 3.85 36.47
N ASP A 229 33.72 4.83 36.07
CA ASP A 229 35.18 4.71 36.01
C ASP A 229 35.90 5.24 37.26
N ILE A 230 35.23 5.49 38.39
CA ILE A 230 35.82 6.32 39.47
C ILE A 230 36.90 5.61 40.28
N ASP A 231 36.86 4.27 40.35
CA ASP A 231 37.88 3.49 41.06
C ASP A 231 39.18 3.50 40.27
N ASN A 232 40.19 4.16 40.84
CA ASN A 232 41.45 4.39 40.17
C ASN A 232 42.20 3.08 39.85
N THR A 233 42.08 2.06 40.70
CA THR A 233 42.75 0.77 40.47
C THR A 233 42.15 0.07 39.25
N THR A 234 40.83 0.00 39.18
CA THR A 234 40.08 -0.62 38.09
C THR A 234 40.28 0.15 36.78
N ALA A 235 40.15 1.49 36.81
CA ALA A 235 40.37 2.33 35.63
C ALA A 235 41.79 2.18 35.04
N GLN A 236 42.81 2.20 35.89
CA GLN A 236 44.19 2.02 35.45
C GLN A 236 44.48 0.59 34.98
N ALA A 237 43.84 -0.43 35.56
CA ALA A 237 44.06 -1.83 35.20
C ALA A 237 43.67 -2.17 33.74
N LEU A 238 42.79 -1.38 33.12
CA LEU A 238 42.49 -1.50 31.71
C LEU A 238 43.70 -1.06 30.86
N TYR A 239 43.91 0.23 30.62
CA TYR A 239 44.99 0.71 29.74
C TYR A 239 45.84 1.82 30.37
N GLY A 240 46.02 1.80 31.69
CA GLY A 240 46.87 2.75 32.42
C GLY A 240 46.36 4.20 32.47
N SER A 241 45.12 4.45 32.03
CA SER A 241 44.50 5.78 32.10
C SER A 241 43.94 6.04 33.50
N PRO A 242 44.11 7.25 34.07
CA PRO A 242 43.41 7.62 35.30
C PRO A 242 41.90 7.84 35.04
N PRO A 243 41.09 7.79 36.10
CA PRO A 243 39.65 8.00 36.02
C PRO A 243 39.28 9.44 35.63
N VAL A 244 38.15 9.59 34.97
CA VAL A 244 37.58 10.87 34.52
C VAL A 244 36.33 11.24 35.32
N GLY A 245 35.60 10.25 35.84
CA GLY A 245 34.31 10.43 36.49
C GLY A 245 33.15 10.36 35.48
N LEU A 246 33.19 9.37 34.60
CA LEU A 246 32.12 9.03 33.68
C LEU A 246 31.21 7.98 34.32
N GLU A 247 29.91 8.26 34.31
CA GLU A 247 28.86 7.30 34.62
C GLU A 247 28.26 6.80 33.29
N ILE A 248 28.08 5.49 33.18
CA ILE A 248 27.49 4.85 32.00
C ILE A 248 26.25 4.08 32.43
N GLN A 249 25.09 4.51 31.96
CA GLN A 249 23.84 3.79 32.12
C GLN A 249 23.58 2.95 30.88
N ILE A 250 23.43 1.64 31.05
CA ILE A 250 23.33 0.67 29.96
C ILE A 250 21.93 0.08 29.99
N THR A 251 21.24 0.13 28.85
CA THR A 251 19.93 -0.52 28.65
C THR A 251 20.04 -1.46 27.47
N CYS A 252 19.73 -2.74 27.63
CA CYS A 252 19.63 -3.69 26.53
C CYS A 252 18.21 -4.21 26.42
N TRP A 253 17.68 -4.41 25.21
CA TRP A 253 16.31 -4.91 25.04
C TRP A 253 16.15 -5.70 23.74
N ALA A 254 15.10 -6.53 23.70
CA ALA A 254 14.74 -7.32 22.52
C ALA A 254 13.24 -7.66 22.50
N TYR A 255 12.79 -8.20 21.37
CA TYR A 255 11.39 -8.52 21.06
C TYR A 255 11.24 -9.98 20.70
N LYS A 256 10.13 -10.60 21.11
CA LYS A 256 9.87 -12.04 20.95
C LYS A 256 9.28 -12.41 19.59
N ASP A 257 8.33 -11.62 19.09
CA ASP A 257 7.45 -11.98 17.97
C ASP A 257 7.25 -10.82 16.97
N ILE A 258 8.34 -10.15 16.56
CA ILE A 258 8.28 -9.10 15.54
C ILE A 258 9.08 -9.56 14.32
N ASN A 259 8.38 -9.86 13.22
CA ASN A 259 8.99 -10.28 11.96
C ASN A 259 10.23 -9.43 11.62
N ASN A 260 11.35 -10.12 11.37
CA ASN A 260 12.68 -9.56 11.09
C ASN A 260 13.43 -8.95 12.29
N LEU A 261 12.90 -9.01 13.52
CA LEU A 261 13.63 -8.58 14.74
C LEU A 261 13.92 -9.74 15.71
N ASP A 262 13.50 -10.96 15.37
CA ASP A 262 13.66 -12.14 16.22
C ASP A 262 15.13 -12.53 16.45
N ASN A 263 16.07 -11.97 15.68
CA ASN A 263 17.50 -12.20 15.78
C ASN A 263 18.28 -10.95 16.22
N VAL A 264 17.62 -9.98 16.87
CA VAL A 264 18.18 -8.66 17.16
C VAL A 264 18.19 -8.36 18.66
N ILE A 265 19.28 -7.77 19.15
CA ILE A 265 19.39 -7.20 20.50
C ILE A 265 19.81 -5.74 20.38
N PHE A 266 19.07 -4.84 21.02
CA PHE A 266 19.40 -3.43 21.05
C PHE A 266 20.18 -3.08 22.31
N GLN A 267 21.11 -2.13 22.19
CA GLN A 267 21.94 -1.64 23.29
C GLN A 267 21.98 -0.13 23.28
N ARG A 268 21.56 0.51 24.37
CA ARG A 268 21.67 1.94 24.58
C ARG A 268 22.67 2.23 25.69
N TYR A 269 23.61 3.11 25.40
CA TYR A 269 24.56 3.64 26.37
C TYR A 269 24.30 5.13 26.58
N ARG A 270 24.03 5.53 27.82
CA ARG A 270 24.02 6.94 28.23
C ARG A 270 25.29 7.24 29.01
N ILE A 271 26.11 8.14 28.48
CA ILE A 271 27.40 8.52 29.03
C ILE A 271 27.25 9.91 29.66
N ILE A 272 27.48 10.01 30.97
CA ILE A 272 27.25 11.23 31.76
C ILE A 272 28.57 11.67 32.38
N TYR A 273 28.98 12.93 32.14
CA TYR A 273 30.21 13.47 32.72
C TYR A 273 29.98 14.06 34.11
N LYS A 274 30.17 13.25 35.16
CA LYS A 274 29.96 13.63 36.57
C LYS A 274 31.23 14.11 37.30
N GLY A 275 32.40 13.80 36.75
CA GLY A 275 33.69 14.25 37.23
C GLY A 275 34.19 13.54 38.48
N THR A 276 35.46 13.80 38.79
CA THR A 276 36.14 13.37 40.01
C THR A 276 35.96 14.43 41.12
N ALA A 277 36.42 14.12 42.34
CA ALA A 277 36.32 15.02 43.49
C ALA A 277 36.96 16.41 43.28
N THR A 278 37.88 16.53 42.32
CA THR A 278 38.59 17.79 42.03
C THR A 278 38.28 18.34 40.64
N THR A 279 37.22 17.87 39.97
CA THR A 279 36.89 18.32 38.61
C THR A 279 36.35 19.76 38.63
N PRO A 280 37.00 20.72 37.95
CA PRO A 280 36.50 22.10 37.83
C PRO A 280 35.15 22.20 37.12
N SER A 281 34.35 23.21 37.44
CA SER A 281 33.02 23.43 36.84
C SER A 281 33.04 23.76 35.34
N ASN A 282 34.16 24.27 34.83
CA ASN A 282 34.39 24.58 33.42
C ASN A 282 35.09 23.44 32.65
N SER A 283 35.16 22.23 33.24
CA SER A 283 35.81 21.09 32.59
C SER A 283 35.05 20.65 31.35
N ILE A 284 35.80 20.14 30.38
CA ILE A 284 35.28 19.62 29.13
C ILE A 284 36.14 18.45 28.67
N ILE A 285 35.53 17.43 28.08
CA ILE A 285 36.23 16.40 27.32
C ILE A 285 36.14 16.82 25.85
N GLU A 286 37.25 17.29 25.31
CA GLU A 286 37.35 17.69 23.91
C GLU A 286 37.65 16.48 23.04
N ARG A 287 37.15 16.49 21.81
CA ARG A 287 37.43 15.46 20.80
C ARG A 287 37.16 14.04 21.33
N MET A 288 36.03 13.86 22.00
CA MET A 288 35.63 12.56 22.52
C MET A 288 35.17 11.65 21.39
N TYR A 289 35.57 10.39 21.47
CA TYR A 289 35.13 9.31 20.61
C TYR A 289 34.54 8.20 21.48
N LEU A 290 33.51 7.55 20.98
CA LEU A 290 32.95 6.33 21.53
C LEU A 290 33.24 5.21 20.55
N GLY A 291 33.62 4.03 21.05
CA GLY A 291 33.86 2.86 20.22
C GLY A 291 33.21 1.62 20.80
N LYS A 292 32.64 0.78 19.94
CA LYS A 292 32.18 -0.56 20.31
C LYS A 292 33.27 -1.54 19.91
N TRP A 293 33.87 -2.19 20.90
CA TRP A 293 34.91 -3.21 20.71
C TRP A 293 34.28 -4.59 20.85
N ILE A 294 34.63 -5.49 19.94
CA ILE A 294 34.04 -6.81 19.79
C ILE A 294 35.14 -7.85 19.58
N ASP A 295 35.07 -8.94 20.33
CA ASP A 295 35.83 -10.18 20.11
C ASP A 295 34.95 -11.24 19.46
N VAL A 296 35.30 -11.61 18.24
CA VAL A 296 34.49 -12.45 17.36
C VAL A 296 34.93 -13.90 17.52
N ASP A 297 33.95 -14.77 17.75
CA ASP A 297 34.11 -16.24 17.79
C ASP A 297 32.90 -16.88 17.08
N ILE A 298 32.88 -16.97 15.75
CA ILE A 298 31.76 -17.59 15.01
C ILE A 298 31.94 -19.09 14.97
N GLY A 299 31.52 -19.74 16.06
CA GLY A 299 31.83 -21.15 16.28
C GLY A 299 33.31 -21.28 16.64
N ASN A 300 34.12 -21.78 15.72
CA ASN A 300 35.57 -21.83 15.88
C ASN A 300 36.19 -20.46 15.58
N PHE A 301 36.99 -19.94 16.50
CA PHE A 301 37.61 -18.62 16.36
C PHE A 301 38.73 -18.57 15.30
N ASP A 302 39.31 -19.72 14.95
CA ASP A 302 40.49 -19.81 14.07
C ASP A 302 40.16 -19.69 12.56
N ASP A 303 38.89 -19.57 12.19
CA ASP A 303 38.47 -19.43 10.79
C ASP A 303 37.56 -18.22 10.53
N ASP A 304 37.67 -17.18 11.35
CA ASP A 304 36.86 -15.97 11.25
C ASP A 304 37.41 -14.86 10.33
N TYR A 305 36.48 -14.08 9.77
CA TYR A 305 36.71 -12.84 9.04
C TYR A 305 35.77 -11.73 9.51
N VAL A 306 36.18 -10.48 9.30
CA VAL A 306 35.39 -9.28 9.63
C VAL A 306 35.24 -8.34 8.43
N GLY A 307 34.30 -7.40 8.51
CA GLY A 307 34.02 -6.42 7.46
C GLY A 307 33.25 -5.21 7.97
N CYS A 308 33.23 -4.14 7.17
CA CYS A 308 32.51 -2.90 7.49
C CYS A 308 31.76 -2.35 6.27
N ASP A 309 30.47 -2.07 6.43
CA ASP A 309 29.67 -1.29 5.48
C ASP A 309 29.44 0.12 6.04
N VAL A 310 30.30 1.05 5.61
CA VAL A 310 30.29 2.44 6.07
C VAL A 310 28.97 3.15 5.75
N SER A 311 28.31 2.77 4.64
CA SER A 311 27.05 3.40 4.22
C SER A 311 25.86 3.07 5.13
N ARG A 312 25.98 1.95 5.85
CA ARG A 312 24.99 1.45 6.82
C ARG A 312 25.37 1.75 8.27
N ASN A 313 26.59 2.23 8.53
CA ASN A 313 27.20 2.23 9.86
C ASN A 313 27.32 0.83 10.50
N LEU A 314 27.44 -0.20 9.65
CA LEU A 314 27.42 -1.60 10.03
C LEU A 314 28.85 -2.16 10.06
N ALA A 315 29.19 -2.86 11.13
CA ALA A 315 30.35 -3.76 11.21
C ALA A 315 29.83 -5.19 11.32
N TYR A 316 30.53 -6.17 10.77
CA TYR A 316 30.08 -7.56 10.79
C TYR A 316 31.23 -8.55 10.77
N ALA A 317 30.92 -9.77 11.16
CA ALA A 317 31.79 -10.92 11.13
C ALA A 317 31.12 -12.10 10.43
N TYR A 318 31.92 -12.91 9.75
CA TYR A 318 31.49 -14.07 8.98
C TYR A 318 32.62 -15.10 8.92
N ASN A 319 32.25 -16.37 8.75
CA ASN A 319 33.25 -17.43 8.68
C ASN A 319 33.98 -17.43 7.32
N SER A 320 35.28 -17.74 7.32
CA SER A 320 36.11 -17.83 6.11
C SER A 320 35.77 -19.04 5.24
N GLN A 321 35.24 -20.10 5.84
CA GLN A 321 34.91 -21.37 5.22
C GLN A 321 33.39 -21.62 5.21
N SER A 322 32.93 -22.49 4.30
CA SER A 322 31.50 -22.85 4.21
C SER A 322 31.04 -23.78 5.33
N GLU A 323 31.97 -24.42 6.03
CA GLU A 323 31.72 -25.32 7.16
C GLU A 323 32.55 -24.82 8.35
N ASP A 324 31.92 -24.76 9.51
CA ASP A 324 32.55 -24.49 10.81
C ASP A 324 32.36 -25.70 11.72
N GLU A 325 33.35 -26.03 12.55
CA GLU A 325 33.31 -27.23 13.40
C GLU A 325 32.15 -27.21 14.40
N GLU A 326 31.88 -26.07 15.04
CA GLU A 326 30.85 -25.94 16.06
C GLU A 326 29.44 -25.89 15.45
N PHE A 327 29.26 -25.14 14.36
CA PHE A 327 27.99 -25.12 13.62
C PHE A 327 27.65 -26.49 13.00
N SER A 328 28.66 -27.24 12.54
CA SER A 328 28.48 -28.58 11.96
C SER A 328 27.90 -29.58 12.94
N LYS A 329 28.16 -29.45 14.25
CA LYS A 329 27.54 -30.29 15.31
C LYS A 329 26.01 -30.19 15.32
N PHE A 330 25.47 -29.08 14.83
CA PHE A 330 24.04 -28.82 14.71
C PHE A 330 23.49 -28.93 13.29
N LYS A 331 24.32 -29.33 12.31
CA LYS A 331 23.99 -29.34 10.88
C LYS A 331 23.55 -27.97 10.38
N LEU A 332 24.18 -26.92 10.88
CA LEU A 332 23.95 -25.55 10.48
C LEU A 332 25.13 -25.04 9.66
N ILE A 333 24.84 -24.11 8.76
CA ILE A 333 25.86 -23.30 8.07
C ILE A 333 26.35 -22.23 9.07
N PRO A 334 27.62 -21.81 9.01
CA PRO A 334 28.13 -20.75 9.87
C PRO A 334 27.29 -19.49 9.79
N ALA A 335 27.03 -18.87 10.94
CA ALA A 335 26.28 -17.63 11.01
C ALA A 335 27.11 -16.42 10.57
N VAL A 336 26.41 -15.30 10.37
CA VAL A 336 26.98 -13.96 10.27
C VAL A 336 26.41 -13.15 11.43
N VAL A 337 27.27 -12.37 12.10
CA VAL A 337 26.86 -11.48 13.19
C VAL A 337 27.27 -10.04 12.87
N GLY A 338 26.38 -9.09 13.13
CA GLY A 338 26.58 -7.67 12.83
C GLY A 338 26.29 -6.75 14.00
N TYR A 339 26.95 -5.59 13.98
CA TYR A 339 26.73 -4.46 14.87
C TYR A 339 26.44 -3.21 14.05
N ASP A 340 25.21 -2.73 14.13
CA ASP A 340 24.78 -1.47 13.51
C ASP A 340 24.82 -0.33 14.54
N LEU A 341 25.38 0.82 14.16
CA LEU A 341 25.28 2.07 14.91
C LEU A 341 24.04 2.85 14.44
N LEU A 342 22.89 2.52 15.03
CA LEU A 342 21.61 3.19 14.79
C LEU A 342 21.62 4.68 15.18
N GLN A 343 22.30 5.01 16.27
CA GLN A 343 22.38 6.37 16.79
C GLN A 343 23.76 6.60 17.38
N GLY A 344 24.58 7.42 16.72
CA GLY A 344 25.81 7.94 17.33
C GLY A 344 25.58 9.15 18.24
N PRO A 345 26.65 9.60 18.93
CA PRO A 345 26.60 10.74 19.83
C PRO A 345 26.21 12.00 19.04
N ARG A 346 25.64 12.98 19.75
CA ARG A 346 25.19 14.22 19.13
C ARG A 346 26.26 15.31 19.18
N ASP A 347 26.34 16.06 18.10
CA ASP A 347 27.14 17.28 17.95
C ASP A 347 26.25 18.45 17.56
N SER A 348 26.64 19.66 17.94
CA SER A 348 25.87 20.88 17.63
C SER A 348 25.87 21.16 16.13
N SER A 349 24.69 21.36 15.54
CA SER A 349 24.51 21.69 14.13
C SER A 349 23.19 22.46 13.91
N GLN A 350 23.27 23.78 13.76
CA GLN A 350 22.09 24.66 13.78
C GLN A 350 21.04 24.35 12.71
N SER A 351 21.45 23.84 11.55
CA SER A 351 20.56 23.52 10.42
C SER A 351 20.10 22.06 10.39
N SER A 352 20.41 21.28 11.42
CA SER A 352 20.14 19.84 11.46
C SER A 352 19.20 19.46 12.61
N THR A 353 18.68 18.25 12.55
CA THR A 353 18.00 17.58 13.66
C THR A 353 18.76 16.33 14.07
N ALA A 354 18.71 16.00 15.35
CA ALA A 354 19.20 14.75 15.91
C ALA A 354 18.08 13.99 16.60
N ARG A 355 18.33 12.73 16.89
CA ARG A 355 17.53 11.85 17.70
C ARG A 355 18.12 11.79 19.11
N TRP A 356 17.25 11.92 20.09
CA TRP A 356 17.60 11.90 21.51
C TRP A 356 16.42 11.37 22.31
N ASN A 357 16.61 10.29 23.08
CA ASN A 357 15.55 9.67 23.86
C ASN A 357 14.28 9.39 23.01
N PHE A 358 14.48 8.85 21.80
CA PHE A 358 13.45 8.57 20.79
C PHE A 358 12.63 9.79 20.34
N GLN A 359 13.17 11.00 20.50
CA GLN A 359 12.57 12.23 20.02
C GLN A 359 13.49 12.96 19.05
N THR A 360 12.91 13.66 18.09
CA THR A 360 13.65 14.53 17.18
C THR A 360 13.87 15.88 17.84
N ILE A 361 15.13 16.29 17.96
CA ILE A 361 15.56 17.56 18.55
C ILE A 361 16.25 18.45 17.51
N PRO A 362 15.91 19.75 17.42
CA PRO A 362 16.55 20.68 16.49
C PRO A 362 17.91 21.18 17.01
N GLY A 363 18.78 21.63 16.10
CA GLY A 363 20.06 22.28 16.44
C GLY A 363 21.22 21.32 16.71
N PHE A 364 21.01 20.02 16.48
CA PHE A 364 21.99 18.96 16.65
C PHE A 364 22.00 18.03 15.44
N ARG A 365 23.02 17.19 15.32
CA ARG A 365 23.05 16.01 14.44
C ARG A 365 23.60 14.81 15.22
N ASN A 366 23.13 13.59 14.94
CA ASN A 366 23.84 12.39 15.38
C ASN A 366 25.04 12.15 14.46
N LEU A 367 26.17 11.75 15.03
CA LEU A 367 27.38 11.44 14.28
C LEU A 367 27.31 9.99 13.75
N PRO A 368 27.63 9.74 12.48
CA PRO A 368 27.69 8.39 11.92
C PRO A 368 28.95 7.66 12.40
N LEU A 369 29.21 6.48 11.84
CA LEU A 369 30.49 5.80 11.99
C LEU A 369 31.64 6.68 11.46
N SER A 370 32.73 6.76 12.22
CA SER A 370 33.86 7.66 11.97
C SER A 370 35.20 6.93 11.74
N SER A 371 35.32 5.69 12.20
CA SER A 371 36.41 4.77 11.88
C SER A 371 36.04 3.31 12.13
N PHE A 372 36.76 2.40 11.47
CA PHE A 372 36.71 0.96 11.69
C PHE A 372 38.13 0.38 11.60
N THR A 373 38.52 -0.41 12.60
CA THR A 373 39.84 -1.06 12.70
C THR A 373 39.65 -2.47 13.25
N TYR A 374 40.46 -3.42 12.78
CA TYR A 374 40.43 -4.81 13.24
C TYR A 374 41.80 -5.28 13.78
N PHE A 375 41.76 -6.32 14.60
CA PHE A 375 42.90 -6.91 15.29
C PHE A 375 43.00 -8.39 14.93
N THR A 376 44.22 -8.89 14.88
CA THR A 376 44.53 -10.30 14.62
C THR A 376 45.69 -10.73 15.51
N ASN A 377 45.82 -12.04 15.76
CA ASN A 377 47.00 -12.60 16.43
C ASN A 377 48.26 -12.62 15.56
N SER A 378 48.12 -12.35 14.26
CA SER A 378 49.25 -12.13 13.35
C SER A 378 49.73 -10.67 13.45
N THR A 379 51.01 -10.42 13.24
CA THR A 379 51.75 -9.23 13.69
C THR A 379 51.29 -7.83 13.21
N ARG A 380 50.18 -7.70 12.47
CA ARG A 380 49.74 -6.44 11.85
C ARG A 380 49.20 -5.42 12.87
N THR A 381 48.30 -5.85 13.75
CA THR A 381 47.61 -4.98 14.72
C THR A 381 47.40 -5.75 16.04
N PRO A 382 48.37 -5.73 16.97
CA PRO A 382 48.24 -6.45 18.24
C PRO A 382 47.23 -5.77 19.17
N ASP A 383 46.78 -6.52 20.17
CA ASP A 383 45.99 -5.99 21.29
C ASP A 383 46.73 -4.88 22.04
N TYR A 384 45.94 -4.05 22.71
CA TYR A 384 46.45 -2.94 23.49
C TYR A 384 47.13 -3.42 24.79
N VAL A 385 48.18 -2.72 25.20
CA VAL A 385 48.93 -3.07 26.42
C VAL A 385 48.09 -2.78 27.68
N PHE A 386 47.70 -3.84 28.39
CA PHE A 386 46.97 -3.71 29.65
C PHE A 386 47.78 -3.00 30.74
N GLY A 387 47.11 -2.20 31.57
CA GLY A 387 47.71 -1.59 32.76
C GLY A 387 48.78 -0.51 32.50
N SER A 388 49.07 -0.18 31.23
CA SER A 388 50.11 0.77 30.83
C SER A 388 49.53 1.92 30.02
N TYR A 389 49.99 3.14 30.27
CA TYR A 389 49.56 4.33 29.51
C TYR A 389 49.89 4.24 28.01
N GLU A 390 50.80 3.36 27.61
CA GLU A 390 51.00 2.99 26.20
C GLU A 390 49.69 2.46 25.58
N GLY A 391 48.96 1.58 26.28
CA GLY A 391 47.65 1.08 25.85
C GLY A 391 46.64 2.21 25.67
N SER A 392 46.68 3.24 26.53
CA SER A 392 45.82 4.42 26.36
C SER A 392 46.07 5.15 25.05
N GLN A 393 47.34 5.27 24.64
CA GLN A 393 47.72 5.91 23.40
C GLN A 393 47.33 5.06 22.19
N GLN A 394 47.48 3.74 22.28
CA GLN A 394 47.07 2.80 21.24
C GLN A 394 45.56 2.87 20.99
N LEU A 395 44.74 2.76 22.04
CA LEU A 395 43.28 2.87 21.93
C LEU A 395 42.84 4.25 21.41
N TRP A 396 43.44 5.33 21.91
CA TRP A 396 43.17 6.69 21.44
C TRP A 396 43.45 6.87 19.93
N ASN A 397 44.41 6.12 19.39
CA ASN A 397 44.72 6.14 17.96
C ASN A 397 43.69 5.35 17.15
N SER A 398 43.33 4.13 17.58
CA SER A 398 42.31 3.32 16.90
C SER A 398 40.94 3.98 16.87
N LEU A 399 40.51 4.61 17.98
CA LEU A 399 39.25 5.37 18.05
C LEU A 399 39.15 6.49 17.00
N ARG A 400 40.29 6.91 16.44
CA ARG A 400 40.39 7.97 15.43
C ARG A 400 40.73 7.45 14.03
N GLY A 401 40.86 6.14 13.86
CA GLY A 401 41.24 5.50 12.59
C GLY A 401 42.74 5.56 12.27
N TYR A 402 43.60 5.50 13.28
CA TYR A 402 45.05 5.36 13.13
C TYR A 402 45.52 3.99 13.62
N LEU A 403 46.71 3.58 13.19
CA LEU A 403 47.35 2.38 13.71
C LEU A 403 47.56 2.49 15.24
N PRO A 404 47.35 1.41 16.00
CA PRO A 404 47.51 1.39 17.45
C PRO A 404 48.98 1.33 17.86
N LYS A 405 49.72 2.37 17.53
CA LYS A 405 51.12 2.57 17.88
C LYS A 405 51.27 3.83 18.71
N PRO A 406 52.03 3.83 19.81
CA PRO A 406 52.27 5.01 20.66
C PRO A 406 53.29 5.98 20.03
N ILE A 407 53.13 6.28 18.74
CA ILE A 407 54.03 7.15 17.97
C ILE A 407 53.35 8.49 17.66
N SER A 408 54.16 9.56 17.60
CA SER A 408 53.71 10.89 17.21
C SER A 408 54.66 11.45 16.13
N PRO A 409 54.15 11.86 14.96
CA PRO A 409 52.74 11.83 14.53
C PRO A 409 52.21 10.40 14.35
N GLU A 410 50.89 10.25 14.49
CA GLU A 410 50.20 8.97 14.37
C GLU A 410 50.24 8.45 12.93
N ALA A 411 50.48 7.15 12.75
CA ALA A 411 50.47 6.53 11.42
C ALA A 411 49.03 6.19 10.99
N CYS A 412 48.63 6.64 9.79
CA CYS A 412 47.32 6.33 9.22
C CYS A 412 47.21 4.86 8.81
N LEU A 413 45.98 4.35 8.76
CA LEU A 413 45.67 3.08 8.10
C LEU A 413 45.77 3.29 6.60
N LYS A 414 46.21 2.27 5.85
CA LYS A 414 46.42 2.36 4.40
C LYS A 414 45.55 1.34 3.67
N ASP A 415 44.82 1.81 2.67
CA ASP A 415 44.12 0.93 1.74
C ASP A 415 45.15 0.16 0.88
N PRO A 416 45.05 -1.17 0.76
CA PRO A 416 46.06 -1.99 0.10
C PRO A 416 46.08 -1.83 -1.43
N PHE A 417 45.01 -1.32 -2.04
CA PHE A 417 44.92 -1.12 -3.49
C PHE A 417 45.36 0.28 -3.90
N THR A 418 45.00 1.30 -3.12
CA THR A 418 45.30 2.72 -3.44
C THR A 418 46.53 3.24 -2.71
N ASN A 419 46.94 2.60 -1.61
CA ASN A 419 48.00 3.04 -0.69
C ASN A 419 47.71 4.43 -0.06
N GLU A 420 46.47 4.90 -0.15
CA GLU A 420 45.99 6.15 0.45
C GLU A 420 45.62 5.95 1.91
N CYS A 421 45.71 7.02 2.70
CA CYS A 421 45.26 7.00 4.10
C CYS A 421 43.74 6.85 4.17
N THR A 422 43.27 5.90 4.96
CA THR A 422 41.85 5.68 5.26
C THR A 422 41.63 5.59 6.77
N LYS A 423 40.38 5.73 7.21
CA LYS A 423 39.94 5.47 8.58
C LYS A 423 39.13 4.19 8.72
N PHE A 424 38.84 3.53 7.60
CA PHE A 424 37.99 2.36 7.53
C PHE A 424 38.75 1.25 6.82
N GLU A 425 39.02 0.17 7.53
CA GLU A 425 39.52 -1.07 6.94
C GLU A 425 38.36 -1.94 6.46
N LEU A 426 38.64 -2.84 5.53
CA LEU A 426 37.72 -3.93 5.15
C LEU A 426 36.34 -3.46 4.63
N THR A 427 36.32 -2.40 3.81
CA THR A 427 35.09 -1.81 3.24
C THR A 427 34.63 -2.47 1.94
N GLY A 428 35.15 -3.65 1.61
CA GLY A 428 34.75 -4.42 0.44
C GLY A 428 33.37 -5.07 0.58
N ASP A 429 32.98 -5.80 -0.46
CA ASP A 429 31.81 -6.67 -0.48
C ASP A 429 32.27 -8.14 -0.54
N PRO A 430 32.25 -8.86 0.61
CA PRO A 430 32.65 -10.26 0.66
C PRO A 430 31.70 -11.22 -0.03
N GLN A 431 30.43 -10.83 -0.25
CA GLN A 431 29.44 -11.68 -0.94
C GLN A 431 29.81 -11.85 -2.42
N TYR A 432 30.27 -10.76 -3.05
CA TYR A 432 30.66 -10.75 -4.45
C TYR A 432 32.19 -10.70 -4.68
N TYR A 433 32.99 -10.82 -3.61
CA TYR A 433 34.45 -10.75 -3.65
C TYR A 433 35.00 -9.46 -4.26
N GLN A 434 34.41 -8.30 -3.95
CA GLN A 434 34.82 -7.00 -4.49
C GLN A 434 35.48 -6.13 -3.43
N GLY A 435 36.47 -5.33 -3.81
CA GLY A 435 37.12 -4.36 -2.91
C GLY A 435 38.02 -4.98 -1.84
N TRP A 436 38.25 -4.24 -0.76
CA TRP A 436 39.09 -4.66 0.35
C TRP A 436 38.31 -5.55 1.32
N ASN A 437 38.43 -6.86 1.14
CA ASN A 437 37.89 -7.88 2.03
C ASN A 437 38.97 -8.45 2.96
N ASP A 438 38.55 -9.00 4.10
CA ASP A 438 39.43 -9.80 4.96
C ASP A 438 39.86 -11.09 4.22
N GLY A 439 40.99 -11.66 4.62
CA GLY A 439 41.64 -12.76 3.90
C GLY A 439 42.57 -12.34 2.76
N LEU A 440 42.53 -11.08 2.32
CA LEU A 440 43.46 -10.56 1.29
C LEU A 440 44.85 -10.28 1.84
N THR A 441 44.92 -9.65 3.02
CA THR A 441 46.17 -9.22 3.64
C THR A 441 46.59 -10.10 4.81
N ASP A 442 45.62 -10.62 5.55
CA ASP A 442 45.83 -11.40 6.76
C ASP A 442 45.06 -12.72 6.64
N PRO A 443 45.64 -13.88 7.00
CA PRO A 443 44.96 -15.17 6.92
C PRO A 443 43.79 -15.24 7.91
N ALA A 444 42.83 -16.13 7.66
CA ALA A 444 41.77 -16.45 8.61
C ALA A 444 42.33 -16.80 10.00
N GLY A 445 41.56 -16.49 11.04
CA GLY A 445 41.99 -16.64 12.43
C GLY A 445 41.23 -15.71 13.36
N GLU A 446 41.57 -15.75 14.64
CA GLU A 446 40.92 -14.94 15.67
C GLU A 446 40.82 -13.45 15.30
N ARG A 447 39.61 -12.90 15.36
CA ARG A 447 39.31 -11.52 14.96
C ARG A 447 38.73 -10.71 16.12
N ARG A 448 39.21 -9.47 16.23
CA ARG A 448 38.52 -8.40 16.96
C ARG A 448 38.29 -7.22 16.06
N PHE A 449 37.30 -6.41 16.36
CA PHE A 449 37.17 -5.11 15.72
C PHE A 449 36.71 -4.01 16.67
N LEU A 450 37.00 -2.77 16.26
CA LEU A 450 36.56 -1.54 16.91
C LEU A 450 35.88 -0.66 15.88
N MET A 451 34.58 -0.43 16.06
CA MET A 451 33.81 0.55 15.30
C MET A 451 33.62 1.80 16.15
N SER A 452 33.97 2.99 15.65
CA SER A 452 33.98 4.22 16.45
C SER A 452 33.17 5.35 15.85
N SER A 453 32.53 6.16 16.68
CA SER A 453 31.83 7.39 16.29
C SER A 453 32.35 8.61 17.07
N GLY A 454 32.56 9.71 16.34
CA GLY A 454 33.12 10.95 16.86
C GLY A 454 33.76 11.83 15.78
N SER A 455 34.35 12.96 16.14
CA SER A 455 34.45 13.47 17.50
C SER A 455 33.28 14.35 17.91
N PHE A 456 32.96 14.39 19.19
CA PHE A 456 32.10 15.39 19.82
C PHE A 456 32.80 15.98 21.06
N ASN A 457 32.20 17.00 21.67
CA ASN A 457 32.66 17.54 22.95
C ASN A 457 31.64 17.20 24.04
N LEU A 458 32.11 16.83 25.24
CA LEU A 458 31.27 16.53 26.40
C LEU A 458 31.60 17.50 27.52
N ALA A 459 30.71 18.48 27.76
CA ALA A 459 30.88 19.44 28.84
C ALA A 459 30.63 18.79 30.21
N TYR A 460 31.21 19.35 31.27
CA TYR A 460 30.91 18.90 32.63
C TYR A 460 29.40 18.94 32.90
N ARG A 461 28.85 17.82 33.40
CA ARG A 461 27.41 17.55 33.61
C ARG A 461 26.56 17.37 32.36
N ASP A 462 27.17 17.29 31.18
CA ASP A 462 26.48 16.92 29.95
C ASP A 462 26.32 15.40 29.83
N THR A 463 25.41 14.99 28.96
CA THR A 463 25.06 13.60 28.67
C THR A 463 25.03 13.34 27.17
N GLN A 464 25.54 12.18 26.79
CA GLN A 464 25.49 11.65 25.42
C GLN A 464 24.78 10.30 25.41
N GLU A 465 24.20 9.95 24.27
CA GLU A 465 23.41 8.73 24.09
C GLU A 465 23.78 8.09 22.76
N VAL A 466 24.14 6.81 22.80
CA VAL A 466 24.39 5.99 21.61
C VAL A 466 23.58 4.72 21.64
N ILE A 467 23.15 4.26 20.47
CA ILE A 467 22.35 3.04 20.30
C ILE A 467 23.00 2.16 19.24
N TYR A 468 23.20 0.90 19.59
CA TYR A 468 23.64 -0.16 18.70
C TYR A 468 22.57 -1.24 18.58
N ALA A 469 22.57 -1.98 17.46
CA ALA A 469 21.86 -3.23 17.31
C ALA A 469 22.85 -4.37 17.02
N VAL A 470 22.72 -5.48 17.74
CA VAL A 470 23.42 -6.75 17.52
C VAL A 470 22.49 -7.64 16.72
N ILE A 471 22.93 -8.14 15.58
CA ILE A 471 22.09 -8.83 14.60
C ILE A 471 22.72 -10.18 14.24
N GLY A 472 21.95 -11.26 14.33
CA GLY A 472 22.33 -12.59 13.83
C GLY A 472 21.63 -12.93 12.51
N ALA A 473 22.38 -13.50 11.56
CA ALA A 473 21.84 -13.97 10.27
C ALA A 473 22.44 -15.32 9.87
N ILE A 474 21.65 -16.15 9.16
CA ILE A 474 22.11 -17.38 8.51
C ILE A 474 21.67 -17.32 7.04
N GLY A 475 22.61 -17.55 6.13
CA GLY A 475 22.35 -17.61 4.69
C GLY A 475 22.39 -19.04 4.14
N GLN A 476 22.53 -19.15 2.83
CA GLN A 476 22.72 -20.43 2.13
C GLN A 476 24.17 -20.94 2.17
N ASN A 477 25.11 -20.07 2.52
CA ASN A 477 26.51 -20.37 2.82
C ASN A 477 27.04 -19.29 3.79
N ASN A 478 28.33 -19.39 4.14
CA ASN A 478 29.03 -18.50 5.08
C ASN A 478 29.08 -17.02 4.66
N ARG A 479 28.77 -16.69 3.41
CA ARG A 479 28.83 -15.32 2.87
C ARG A 479 27.46 -14.75 2.52
N ASP A 480 26.55 -15.58 2.01
CA ASP A 480 25.18 -15.15 1.67
C ASP A 480 24.41 -14.66 2.90
N GLY A 481 24.83 -15.08 4.11
CA GLY A 481 24.32 -14.54 5.36
C GLY A 481 24.54 -13.03 5.52
N ILE A 482 25.51 -12.43 4.81
CA ILE A 482 25.75 -10.97 4.79
C ILE A 482 24.58 -10.25 4.09
N GLY A 483 24.02 -10.84 3.03
CA GLY A 483 22.83 -10.31 2.37
C GLY A 483 21.63 -10.31 3.32
N VAL A 484 21.40 -11.44 4.01
CA VAL A 484 20.33 -11.57 5.02
C VAL A 484 20.55 -10.60 6.18
N LEU A 485 21.79 -10.44 6.66
CA LEU A 485 22.15 -9.48 7.69
C LEU A 485 21.77 -8.05 7.28
N LYS A 486 22.08 -7.64 6.04
CA LYS A 486 21.76 -6.33 5.50
C LYS A 486 20.25 -6.09 5.36
N GLU A 487 19.48 -7.13 5.04
CA GLU A 487 18.01 -7.06 5.01
C GLU A 487 17.42 -6.88 6.42
N ILE A 488 17.96 -7.57 7.42
CA ILE A 488 17.57 -7.40 8.82
C ILE A 488 17.97 -6.00 9.31
N ASP A 489 19.20 -5.55 9.03
CA ASP A 489 19.70 -4.19 9.29
C ASP A 489 18.76 -3.11 8.73
N ASP A 490 18.31 -3.26 7.48
CA ASP A 490 17.33 -2.34 6.89
C ASP A 490 16.01 -2.31 7.67
N ALA A 491 15.50 -3.47 8.12
CA ALA A 491 14.29 -3.54 8.94
C ALA A 491 14.49 -2.93 10.35
N VAL A 492 15.66 -3.15 10.95
CA VAL A 492 16.05 -2.57 12.25
C VAL A 492 16.13 -1.05 12.15
N GLN A 493 16.76 -0.52 11.10
CA GLN A 493 16.87 0.92 10.86
C GLN A 493 15.49 1.57 10.67
N ASP A 494 14.60 0.93 9.93
CA ASP A 494 13.21 1.38 9.74
C ASP A 494 12.43 1.35 11.06
N PHE A 495 12.58 0.28 11.85
CA PHE A 495 11.94 0.18 13.17
C PHE A 495 12.42 1.26 14.15
N TYR A 496 13.72 1.56 14.14
CA TYR A 496 14.29 2.69 14.89
C TYR A 496 13.72 4.05 14.43
N ASN A 497 13.58 4.26 13.12
CA ASN A 497 12.99 5.47 12.55
C ASN A 497 11.52 5.64 12.97
N LEU A 498 10.81 4.52 13.20
CA LEU A 498 9.46 4.46 13.73
C LEU A 498 9.35 4.60 15.26
N ASN A 499 10.43 4.97 15.96
CA ASN A 499 10.45 5.00 17.43
C ASN A 499 10.11 3.64 18.06
N PHE A 500 10.53 2.54 17.43
CA PHE A 500 10.24 1.18 17.89
C PHE A 500 8.73 0.88 18.00
N GLN A 501 7.92 1.58 17.19
CA GLN A 501 6.49 1.30 17.09
C GLN A 501 6.27 0.29 15.96
N PRO A 502 5.70 -0.90 16.24
CA PRO A 502 5.41 -1.86 15.20
C PRO A 502 4.40 -1.26 14.23
N MET A 503 4.62 -1.46 12.93
CA MET A 503 3.59 -1.10 11.96
C MET A 503 2.41 -2.04 12.13
N GLY A 504 1.27 -1.48 12.56
CA GLY A 504 0.02 -2.21 12.63
C GLY A 504 -0.37 -2.79 11.28
N LYS A 505 -1.30 -3.76 11.29
CA LYS A 505 -1.79 -4.41 10.07
C LYS A 505 -2.31 -3.37 9.06
N LEU A 506 -1.69 -3.31 7.89
CA LEU A 506 -2.12 -2.44 6.81
C LEU A 506 -3.50 -2.87 6.30
N PRO A 507 -4.44 -1.93 6.08
CA PRO A 507 -5.77 -2.28 5.61
C PRO A 507 -5.68 -2.88 4.19
N ALA A 508 -6.38 -3.99 3.96
CA ALA A 508 -6.40 -4.72 2.69
C ALA A 508 -7.77 -4.55 2.01
N PRO A 509 -7.85 -4.49 0.67
CA PRO A 509 -9.13 -4.39 -0.03
C PRO A 509 -9.98 -5.64 0.18
N ASN A 510 -11.30 -5.44 0.26
CA ASN A 510 -12.27 -6.53 0.33
C ASN A 510 -12.79 -6.82 -1.09
N VAL A 511 -12.27 -7.89 -1.71
CA VAL A 511 -12.56 -8.20 -3.11
C VAL A 511 -13.76 -9.14 -3.22
N ARG A 512 -14.78 -8.69 -3.95
CA ARG A 512 -15.89 -9.51 -4.43
C ARG A 512 -15.52 -10.10 -5.80
N VAL A 513 -15.80 -11.38 -5.98
CA VAL A 513 -15.64 -12.09 -7.26
C VAL A 513 -17.01 -12.30 -7.91
N VAL A 514 -17.09 -12.12 -9.23
CA VAL A 514 -18.22 -12.56 -10.06
C VAL A 514 -17.71 -13.43 -11.19
N GLU A 515 -18.20 -14.66 -11.27
CA GLU A 515 -17.82 -15.67 -12.26
C GLU A 515 -18.83 -15.65 -13.41
N LEU A 516 -18.32 -15.50 -14.65
CA LEU A 516 -19.10 -15.39 -15.88
C LEU A 516 -18.48 -16.27 -16.97
N ASP A 517 -19.16 -16.39 -18.11
CA ASP A 517 -18.70 -17.20 -19.24
C ASP A 517 -17.35 -16.68 -19.75
N LYS A 518 -16.27 -17.44 -19.51
CA LYS A 518 -14.88 -17.13 -19.84
C LYS A 518 -14.41 -15.75 -19.34
N LYS A 519 -15.04 -15.25 -18.28
CA LYS A 519 -14.80 -13.91 -17.76
C LYS A 519 -14.98 -13.90 -16.25
N ILE A 520 -14.19 -13.09 -15.56
CA ILE A 520 -14.33 -12.83 -14.12
C ILE A 520 -14.41 -11.31 -13.91
N ILE A 521 -15.17 -10.89 -12.91
CA ILE A 521 -15.12 -9.55 -12.35
C ILE A 521 -14.49 -9.64 -10.97
N LEU A 522 -13.41 -8.88 -10.74
CA LEU A 522 -12.90 -8.63 -9.40
C LEU A 522 -13.32 -7.20 -9.03
N ASP A 523 -14.09 -7.03 -7.97
CA ASP A 523 -14.68 -5.74 -7.56
C ASP A 523 -14.43 -5.51 -6.07
N TRP A 524 -13.64 -4.48 -5.75
CA TRP A 524 -13.45 -4.00 -4.37
C TRP A 524 -14.05 -2.61 -4.16
N GLU A 525 -14.84 -2.12 -5.12
CA GLU A 525 -15.60 -0.88 -5.01
C GLU A 525 -16.85 -1.02 -4.15
N SER A 526 -17.37 -2.25 -4.01
CA SER A 526 -18.60 -2.50 -3.25
C SER A 526 -18.47 -2.17 -1.75
N ASP A 527 -17.28 -2.27 -1.17
CA ASP A 527 -17.02 -1.98 0.24
C ASP A 527 -16.48 -0.56 0.42
N THR A 528 -17.37 0.42 0.32
CA THR A 528 -17.01 1.84 0.40
C THR A 528 -16.37 2.25 1.73
N THR A 529 -16.70 1.56 2.82
CA THR A 529 -16.09 1.77 4.14
C THR A 529 -14.63 1.34 4.12
N GLN A 530 -14.35 0.13 3.60
CA GLN A 530 -12.99 -0.38 3.49
C GLN A 530 -12.14 0.45 2.52
N LEU A 531 -12.71 0.87 1.38
CA LEU A 531 -12.03 1.80 0.47
C LEU A 531 -11.61 3.09 1.17
N LYS A 532 -12.52 3.73 1.91
CA LYS A 532 -12.21 4.96 2.65
C LYS A 532 -11.09 4.72 3.67
N THR A 533 -11.12 3.61 4.40
CA THR A 533 -10.07 3.24 5.36
C THR A 533 -8.70 3.15 4.68
N ILE A 534 -8.63 2.52 3.51
CA ILE A 534 -7.39 2.36 2.73
C ILE A 534 -6.93 3.71 2.16
N GLU A 535 -7.79 4.39 1.41
CA GLU A 535 -7.42 5.57 0.62
C GLU A 535 -7.12 6.81 1.48
N THR A 536 -7.63 6.84 2.72
CA THR A 536 -7.29 7.89 3.69
C THR A 536 -6.22 7.48 4.70
N TYR A 537 -5.63 6.28 4.56
CA TYR A 537 -4.61 5.80 5.46
C TYR A 537 -3.41 6.76 5.48
N ASN A 538 -3.03 7.17 6.70
CA ASN A 538 -1.87 8.02 6.94
C ASN A 538 -1.33 7.71 8.33
N SER A 539 -0.33 6.84 8.39
CA SER A 539 0.32 6.44 9.64
C SER A 539 1.83 6.44 9.46
N PHE A 540 2.56 7.06 10.38
CA PHE A 540 4.02 7.17 10.33
C PHE A 540 4.61 7.65 8.99
N GLY A 541 3.86 8.46 8.23
CA GLY A 541 4.26 8.96 6.91
C GLY A 541 3.89 8.07 5.73
N PHE A 542 3.50 6.81 5.96
CA PHE A 542 2.99 5.91 4.92
C PHE A 542 1.56 6.30 4.53
N ARG A 543 1.35 6.52 3.23
CA ARG A 543 0.07 6.90 2.63
C ARG A 543 -0.29 5.99 1.47
N PHE A 544 -1.58 5.78 1.24
CA PHE A 544 -2.04 4.99 0.09
C PHE A 544 -1.48 5.55 -1.23
N GLU A 545 -0.92 4.66 -2.05
CA GLU A 545 -0.37 4.97 -3.37
C GLU A 545 -1.25 4.39 -4.48
N SER A 546 -1.50 3.07 -4.45
CA SER A 546 -2.25 2.36 -5.50
C SER A 546 -2.75 1.00 -5.02
N TYR A 547 -3.67 0.38 -5.77
CA TYR A 547 -3.95 -1.06 -5.66
C TYR A 547 -3.12 -1.85 -6.67
N VAL A 548 -2.77 -3.10 -6.34
CA VAL A 548 -2.02 -4.00 -7.21
C VAL A 548 -2.78 -5.31 -7.39
N LEU A 549 -2.96 -5.74 -8.63
CA LEU A 549 -3.58 -7.02 -8.99
C LEU A 549 -2.51 -8.08 -9.28
N TYR A 550 -2.71 -9.27 -8.72
CA TYR A 550 -1.87 -10.45 -8.93
C TYR A 550 -2.69 -11.66 -9.39
N GLN A 551 -2.05 -12.50 -10.20
CA GLN A 551 -2.48 -13.86 -10.47
C GLN A 551 -1.47 -14.86 -9.90
N PHE A 552 -1.95 -15.86 -9.17
CA PHE A 552 -1.14 -16.91 -8.56
C PHE A 552 -1.32 -18.25 -9.27
N PRO A 553 -0.28 -19.11 -9.33
CA PRO A 553 -0.41 -20.44 -9.89
C PRO A 553 -1.21 -21.38 -8.97
N LEU A 554 -1.07 -21.23 -7.65
CA LEU A 554 -1.71 -22.04 -6.61
C LEU A 554 -2.25 -21.16 -5.46
N PRO A 555 -3.19 -21.65 -4.64
CA PRO A 555 -3.74 -20.88 -3.51
C PRO A 555 -2.75 -20.72 -2.34
N THR A 556 -1.65 -21.48 -2.33
CA THR A 556 -0.59 -21.43 -1.32
C THR A 556 0.70 -20.81 -1.82
N SER A 557 0.72 -20.32 -3.07
CA SER A 557 1.90 -19.72 -3.67
C SER A 557 2.32 -18.45 -2.94
N GLN A 558 3.63 -18.24 -2.86
CA GLN A 558 4.21 -17.00 -2.36
C GLN A 558 4.13 -15.89 -3.42
N ILE A 559 4.35 -14.63 -3.01
CA ILE A 559 4.22 -13.48 -3.91
C ILE A 559 5.25 -13.46 -5.05
N ASP A 560 6.40 -14.09 -4.88
CA ASP A 560 7.46 -14.23 -5.89
C ASP A 560 7.08 -15.19 -7.03
N GLU A 561 6.17 -16.13 -6.78
CA GLU A 561 5.56 -16.99 -7.81
C GLU A 561 4.41 -16.31 -8.58
N ALA A 562 3.97 -15.13 -8.12
CA ALA A 562 2.79 -14.46 -8.68
C ALA A 562 3.14 -13.62 -9.93
N VAL A 563 2.22 -13.60 -10.90
CA VAL A 563 2.28 -12.64 -12.01
C VAL A 563 1.57 -11.36 -11.59
N ARG A 564 2.34 -10.27 -11.46
CA ARG A 564 1.79 -8.92 -11.27
C ARG A 564 1.15 -8.43 -12.56
N MET A 565 -0.13 -8.09 -12.51
CA MET A 565 -0.93 -7.80 -13.71
C MET A 565 -1.10 -6.30 -13.97
N GLN A 566 -1.61 -5.54 -13.00
CA GLN A 566 -2.00 -4.14 -13.20
C GLN A 566 -1.95 -3.36 -11.88
N PHE A 567 -1.65 -2.06 -12.00
CA PHE A 567 -1.78 -1.06 -10.94
C PHE A 567 -3.06 -0.23 -11.14
N PHE A 568 -3.75 0.08 -10.05
CA PHE A 568 -4.93 0.94 -10.05
C PHE A 568 -4.62 2.15 -9.17
N ASP A 569 -4.45 3.29 -9.82
CA ASP A 569 -4.25 4.56 -9.11
C ASP A 569 -5.56 5.05 -8.45
N PRO A 570 -5.54 6.11 -7.63
CA PRO A 570 -6.74 6.63 -6.99
C PRO A 570 -7.81 7.17 -7.95
N THR A 571 -7.51 7.31 -9.24
CA THR A 571 -8.46 7.74 -10.28
C THR A 571 -9.08 6.55 -11.03
N SER A 572 -8.45 5.38 -10.93
CA SER A 572 -8.85 4.15 -11.61
C SER A 572 -10.10 3.54 -10.99
N PRO A 573 -10.97 2.86 -11.73
CA PRO A 573 -12.09 2.14 -11.14
C PRO A 573 -11.60 1.01 -10.21
N ARG A 574 -12.33 0.75 -9.10
CA ARG A 574 -11.95 -0.28 -8.09
C ARG A 574 -12.52 -1.66 -8.47
N TYR A 575 -12.45 -1.97 -9.76
CA TYR A 575 -12.86 -3.24 -10.33
C TYR A 575 -12.13 -3.52 -11.64
N VAL A 576 -12.11 -4.78 -12.06
CA VAL A 576 -11.47 -5.21 -13.31
C VAL A 576 -12.16 -6.44 -13.91
N TYR A 577 -12.23 -6.47 -15.24
CA TYR A 577 -12.62 -7.65 -16.00
C TYR A 577 -11.40 -8.48 -16.38
N ILE A 578 -11.43 -9.76 -16.05
CA ILE A 578 -10.38 -10.70 -16.43
C ILE A 578 -10.96 -11.67 -17.44
N THR A 579 -10.35 -11.75 -18.63
CA THR A 579 -10.71 -12.71 -19.70
C THR A 579 -9.53 -13.58 -20.10
N GLU A 580 -8.36 -13.36 -19.50
CA GLU A 580 -7.12 -14.03 -19.82
C GLU A 580 -6.43 -14.56 -18.56
N ASP A 581 -5.86 -15.75 -18.69
CA ASP A 581 -4.87 -16.32 -17.79
C ASP A 581 -3.49 -15.81 -18.21
N LYS A 582 -2.89 -14.93 -17.40
CA LYS A 582 -1.56 -14.36 -17.66
C LYS A 582 -0.42 -15.35 -17.39
N ILE A 583 -0.61 -16.32 -16.49
CA ILE A 583 0.39 -17.36 -16.23
C ILE A 583 0.54 -18.27 -17.46
N ARG A 584 -0.58 -18.67 -18.08
CA ARG A 584 -0.58 -19.56 -19.27
C ARG A 584 -0.64 -18.81 -20.60
N ASN A 585 -0.80 -17.48 -20.57
CA ASN A 585 -0.98 -16.59 -21.71
C ASN A 585 -2.10 -17.05 -22.68
N LYS A 586 -3.29 -17.36 -22.13
CA LYS A 586 -4.46 -17.88 -22.88
C LYS A 586 -5.77 -17.29 -22.36
N PRO A 587 -6.87 -17.31 -23.15
CA PRO A 587 -8.20 -16.96 -22.63
C PRO A 587 -8.60 -17.87 -21.47
N LEU A 588 -9.42 -17.33 -20.56
CA LEU A 588 -10.01 -18.13 -19.49
C LEU A 588 -10.88 -19.25 -20.04
N VAL A 589 -10.85 -20.38 -19.36
CA VAL A 589 -11.61 -21.58 -19.66
C VAL A 589 -12.59 -21.85 -18.53
N ASN A 590 -13.86 -22.12 -18.87
CA ASN A 590 -14.87 -22.44 -17.87
C ASN A 590 -14.55 -23.75 -17.14
N GLY A 591 -14.79 -23.79 -15.83
CA GLY A 591 -14.53 -24.97 -14.99
C GLY A 591 -13.08 -25.17 -14.58
N GLN A 592 -12.17 -24.30 -15.04
CA GLN A 592 -10.79 -24.27 -14.56
C GLN A 592 -10.67 -23.31 -13.37
N LYS A 593 -9.89 -23.71 -12.36
CA LYS A 593 -9.57 -22.88 -11.20
C LYS A 593 -8.47 -21.87 -11.53
N TYR A 594 -8.64 -20.64 -11.04
CA TYR A 594 -7.65 -19.57 -11.06
C TYR A 594 -7.58 -18.91 -9.69
N TYR A 595 -6.48 -18.20 -9.43
CA TYR A 595 -6.19 -17.60 -8.13
C TYR A 595 -5.78 -16.15 -8.31
N PHE A 596 -6.53 -15.21 -7.73
CA PHE A 596 -6.25 -13.78 -7.85
C PHE A 596 -6.24 -13.10 -6.48
N ALA A 597 -5.46 -12.04 -6.34
CA ALA A 597 -5.50 -11.17 -5.17
C ALA A 597 -5.39 -9.70 -5.61
N VAL A 598 -6.02 -8.82 -4.85
CA VAL A 598 -5.79 -7.37 -4.93
C VAL A 598 -5.22 -6.92 -3.60
N THR A 599 -4.16 -6.13 -3.64
CA THR A 599 -3.52 -5.53 -2.45
C THR A 599 -3.58 -4.00 -2.54
N ALA A 600 -3.39 -3.33 -1.41
CA ALA A 600 -3.17 -1.90 -1.35
C ALA A 600 -1.69 -1.61 -1.05
N SER A 601 -1.07 -0.73 -1.82
CA SER A 601 0.30 -0.26 -1.62
C SER A 601 0.33 1.10 -0.92
N TYR A 602 1.31 1.26 -0.04
CA TYR A 602 1.51 2.46 0.78
C TYR A 602 2.94 2.96 0.63
N PHE A 603 3.11 4.27 0.43
CA PHE A 603 4.39 4.90 0.21
C PHE A 603 4.71 5.95 1.28
N ASN A 604 5.96 5.95 1.75
CA ASN A 604 6.53 6.99 2.59
C ASN A 604 7.65 7.72 1.82
N PRO A 605 7.53 9.04 1.58
CA PRO A 605 8.54 9.79 0.83
C PRO A 605 9.83 10.08 1.61
N ASP A 606 9.90 9.79 2.91
CA ASP A 606 11.08 10.04 3.73
C ASP A 606 12.25 9.11 3.32
N PRO A 607 13.39 9.64 2.84
CA PRO A 607 14.53 8.84 2.39
C PRO A 607 15.28 8.13 3.51
N SER A 608 14.96 8.40 4.79
CA SER A 608 15.55 7.64 5.91
C SER A 608 15.03 6.22 5.98
N PHE A 609 13.85 5.95 5.41
CA PHE A 609 13.28 4.61 5.35
C PHE A 609 13.91 3.79 4.23
N LYS A 610 14.39 2.60 4.56
CA LYS A 610 14.94 1.62 3.64
C LYS A 610 13.82 0.98 2.81
N LYS A 611 12.71 0.63 3.47
CA LYS A 611 11.50 0.14 2.82
C LYS A 611 10.43 1.23 2.75
N GLN A 612 10.58 2.14 1.78
CA GLN A 612 9.63 3.23 1.53
C GLN A 612 8.26 2.76 1.02
N ARG A 613 8.14 1.53 0.51
CA ARG A 613 6.86 0.94 0.06
C ARG A 613 6.50 -0.30 0.85
N LEU A 614 5.25 -0.32 1.29
CA LEU A 614 4.63 -1.46 1.95
C LEU A 614 3.38 -1.88 1.20
N GLU A 615 2.95 -3.10 1.46
CA GLU A 615 1.80 -3.70 0.81
C GLU A 615 0.92 -4.37 1.86
N SER A 616 -0.39 -4.25 1.69
CA SER A 616 -1.37 -4.89 2.56
C SER A 616 -1.25 -6.42 2.50
N ALA A 617 -1.88 -7.11 3.46
CA ALA A 617 -1.98 -8.56 3.41
C ALA A 617 -2.55 -9.05 2.07
N ILE A 618 -1.98 -10.14 1.54
CA ILE A 618 -2.44 -10.79 0.32
C ILE A 618 -3.56 -11.76 0.67
N ILE A 619 -4.73 -11.55 0.07
CA ILE A 619 -5.89 -12.43 0.22
C ILE A 619 -6.17 -13.06 -1.14
N ILE A 620 -5.87 -14.35 -1.28
CA ILE A 620 -6.04 -15.08 -2.53
C ILE A 620 -7.47 -15.60 -2.65
N HIS A 621 -8.13 -15.27 -3.75
CA HIS A 621 -9.46 -15.74 -4.12
C HIS A 621 -9.35 -16.85 -5.18
N GLU A 622 -9.87 -18.05 -4.87
CA GLU A 622 -10.10 -19.09 -5.87
C GLU A 622 -11.34 -18.72 -6.70
N VAL A 623 -11.21 -18.79 -8.03
CA VAL A 623 -12.26 -18.42 -8.96
C VAL A 623 -12.37 -19.43 -10.11
N ILE A 624 -13.60 -19.74 -10.53
CA ILE A 624 -13.93 -20.73 -11.55
C ILE A 624 -14.92 -20.09 -12.55
N PRO A 625 -14.46 -19.54 -13.69
CA PRO A 625 -15.34 -18.98 -14.71
C PRO A 625 -16.36 -20.01 -15.18
N HIS A 626 -17.59 -19.56 -15.46
CA HIS A 626 -18.66 -20.43 -15.91
C HIS A 626 -19.82 -19.66 -16.56
N SER A 627 -20.54 -20.30 -17.49
CA SER A 627 -21.82 -19.80 -18.01
C SER A 627 -22.88 -19.74 -16.89
N PRO A 628 -24.00 -19.01 -17.06
CA PRO A 628 -25.09 -19.04 -16.07
C PRO A 628 -25.49 -20.48 -15.72
N ASN A 629 -25.73 -20.74 -14.43
CA ASN A 629 -26.19 -22.06 -13.98
C ASN A 629 -27.51 -22.43 -14.71
N PRO A 630 -27.75 -23.72 -15.00
CA PRO A 630 -29.03 -24.15 -15.57
C PRO A 630 -30.23 -23.61 -14.77
N GLY A 631 -31.17 -22.95 -15.46
CA GLY A 631 -32.33 -22.29 -14.85
C GLY A 631 -32.09 -20.86 -14.36
N VAL A 632 -30.88 -20.32 -14.51
CA VAL A 632 -30.56 -18.90 -14.32
C VAL A 632 -30.48 -18.21 -15.66
N VAL A 633 -31.25 -17.14 -15.85
CA VAL A 633 -31.23 -16.33 -17.07
C VAL A 633 -30.90 -14.88 -16.72
N TYR A 634 -29.80 -14.38 -17.28
CA TYR A 634 -29.43 -12.98 -17.17
C TYR A 634 -30.26 -12.16 -18.16
N PRO A 635 -30.96 -11.11 -17.70
CA PRO A 635 -31.83 -10.30 -18.55
C PRO A 635 -31.04 -9.33 -19.43
N TYR A 636 -29.77 -9.10 -19.11
CA TYR A 636 -28.88 -8.15 -19.77
C TYR A 636 -27.47 -8.73 -19.90
N ALA A 637 -26.78 -8.34 -20.96
CA ALA A 637 -25.34 -8.48 -21.10
C ALA A 637 -24.61 -7.26 -20.51
N ILE A 638 -23.29 -7.41 -20.30
CA ILE A 638 -22.42 -6.29 -19.94
C ILE A 638 -22.42 -5.29 -21.11
N GLY A 639 -22.67 -4.01 -20.80
CA GLY A 639 -22.78 -2.92 -21.77
C GLY A 639 -24.21 -2.66 -22.27
N ASP A 640 -25.19 -3.49 -21.89
CA ASP A 640 -26.58 -3.24 -22.26
C ASP A 640 -27.12 -2.01 -21.52
N GLU A 641 -27.91 -1.19 -22.25
CA GLU A 641 -28.54 0.01 -21.72
C GLU A 641 -30.04 -0.18 -21.44
N VAL A 642 -30.55 0.44 -20.37
CA VAL A 642 -32.00 0.56 -20.15
C VAL A 642 -32.60 1.57 -21.12
N LYS A 643 -33.50 1.11 -22.00
CA LYS A 643 -34.07 1.92 -23.09
C LYS A 643 -35.29 2.76 -22.70
N ASP A 644 -36.02 2.37 -21.66
CA ASP A 644 -37.34 2.93 -21.32
C ASP A 644 -37.30 4.00 -20.20
N VAL A 645 -36.37 4.96 -20.30
CA VAL A 645 -36.36 6.10 -19.36
C VAL A 645 -37.39 7.15 -19.79
N LYS A 646 -38.35 7.45 -18.90
CA LYS A 646 -39.48 8.33 -19.20
C LYS A 646 -39.54 9.53 -18.24
N ASN A 647 -40.07 10.66 -18.71
CA ASN A 647 -40.43 11.77 -17.81
C ASN A 647 -41.63 11.36 -16.94
N LEU A 648 -41.53 11.59 -15.64
CA LEU A 648 -42.59 11.32 -14.66
C LEU A 648 -43.25 12.62 -14.17
N VAL A 649 -42.45 13.59 -13.77
CA VAL A 649 -42.90 14.93 -13.34
C VAL A 649 -42.12 15.97 -14.14
N GLY A 650 -42.83 16.98 -14.65
CA GLY A 650 -42.22 17.96 -15.55
C GLY A 650 -41.80 17.31 -16.88
N PHE A 651 -41.07 18.09 -17.68
CA PHE A 651 -40.67 17.65 -19.01
C PHE A 651 -39.34 18.28 -19.41
N ASN A 652 -38.29 17.45 -19.50
CA ASN A 652 -36.97 17.82 -19.99
C ASN A 652 -36.36 16.73 -20.90
N ASP A 653 -35.38 17.15 -21.70
CA ASP A 653 -34.68 16.32 -22.70
C ASP A 653 -33.31 15.81 -22.19
N ALA A 654 -33.09 15.74 -20.87
CA ALA A 654 -31.83 15.22 -20.34
C ALA A 654 -31.66 13.75 -20.75
N LYS A 655 -30.48 13.39 -21.27
CA LYS A 655 -30.17 12.02 -21.67
C LYS A 655 -29.69 11.24 -20.45
N ILE A 656 -30.35 10.12 -20.17
CA ILE A 656 -30.00 9.23 -19.06
C ILE A 656 -29.46 7.93 -19.67
N ASN A 657 -28.20 7.63 -19.42
CA ASN A 657 -27.59 6.36 -19.82
C ASN A 657 -27.48 5.49 -18.56
N ILE A 658 -28.16 4.35 -18.56
CA ILE A 658 -28.11 3.34 -17.50
C ILE A 658 -27.49 2.08 -18.11
N GLU A 659 -26.22 1.82 -17.82
CA GLU A 659 -25.46 0.72 -18.44
C GLU A 659 -25.17 -0.39 -17.42
N TYR A 660 -25.51 -1.63 -17.76
CA TYR A 660 -25.24 -2.81 -16.92
C TYR A 660 -23.78 -3.24 -17.04
N TYR A 661 -23.14 -3.48 -15.89
CA TYR A 661 -21.76 -3.98 -15.83
C TYR A 661 -21.64 -5.29 -15.03
N ASP A 662 -22.66 -5.64 -14.24
CA ASP A 662 -22.77 -6.91 -13.49
C ASP A 662 -24.14 -7.55 -13.79
N PRO A 663 -24.20 -8.55 -14.69
CA PRO A 663 -25.45 -9.18 -15.11
C PRO A 663 -26.09 -10.08 -14.04
N ALA A 664 -25.39 -10.34 -12.92
CA ALA A 664 -25.88 -11.17 -11.82
C ALA A 664 -26.57 -10.36 -10.70
N LYS A 665 -26.77 -9.06 -10.91
CA LYS A 665 -27.39 -8.12 -9.95
C LYS A 665 -28.70 -7.43 -10.34
N PRO A 666 -29.23 -7.48 -11.58
CA PRO A 666 -30.51 -6.86 -11.90
C PRO A 666 -31.63 -7.32 -10.95
N ASP A 667 -32.34 -6.36 -10.35
CA ASP A 667 -33.28 -6.59 -9.25
C ASP A 667 -34.76 -6.45 -9.66
N GLY A 668 -35.04 -5.91 -10.85
CA GLY A 668 -36.41 -5.69 -11.30
C GLY A 668 -37.08 -4.49 -10.65
N HIS A 669 -36.33 -3.64 -9.96
CA HIS A 669 -36.88 -2.50 -9.25
C HIS A 669 -37.24 -1.34 -10.18
N ILE A 670 -38.00 -0.39 -9.62
CA ILE A 670 -38.40 0.85 -10.25
C ILE A 670 -37.57 1.98 -9.64
N TYR A 671 -36.94 2.78 -10.50
CA TYR A 671 -36.02 3.83 -10.12
C TYR A 671 -36.53 5.19 -10.55
N LYS A 672 -36.27 6.19 -9.71
CA LYS A 672 -36.62 7.59 -9.94
C LYS A 672 -35.40 8.49 -9.84
N ILE A 673 -35.25 9.37 -10.81
CA ILE A 673 -34.25 10.44 -10.84
C ILE A 673 -34.98 11.75 -10.58
N ILE A 674 -34.62 12.44 -9.50
CA ILE A 674 -35.16 13.77 -9.16
C ILE A 674 -34.09 14.82 -9.42
N PHE A 675 -34.41 15.82 -10.23
CA PHE A 675 -33.51 16.92 -10.53
C PHE A 675 -33.62 18.06 -9.52
N HIS A 676 -32.49 18.67 -9.18
CA HIS A 676 -32.36 19.77 -8.23
C HIS A 676 -31.67 20.94 -8.93
N ARG A 677 -32.28 22.13 -8.85
CA ARG A 677 -31.74 23.37 -9.41
C ARG A 677 -32.19 24.55 -8.54
N SER A 678 -31.29 25.49 -8.29
CA SER A 678 -31.55 26.65 -7.44
C SER A 678 -32.04 27.87 -8.21
N SER A 679 -31.57 28.04 -9.44
CA SER A 679 -31.95 29.14 -10.32
C SER A 679 -33.00 28.71 -11.35
N ASP A 680 -33.65 29.71 -11.90
CA ASP A 680 -34.55 29.52 -13.02
C ASP A 680 -33.73 29.24 -14.30
N PRO A 681 -33.91 28.06 -14.95
CA PRO A 681 -33.19 27.73 -16.19
C PRO A 681 -33.40 28.74 -17.31
N TRP A 682 -34.48 29.54 -17.28
CA TRP A 682 -34.71 30.62 -18.25
C TRP A 682 -33.68 31.75 -18.14
N THR A 683 -33.08 31.92 -16.95
CA THR A 683 -32.28 33.09 -16.59
C THR A 683 -30.80 32.78 -16.41
N ASP A 684 -30.47 31.62 -15.86
CA ASP A 684 -29.11 31.24 -15.54
C ASP A 684 -28.79 29.86 -16.13
N ILE A 685 -28.23 29.90 -17.34
CA ILE A 685 -27.76 28.72 -18.07
C ILE A 685 -26.40 28.20 -17.57
N THR A 686 -25.74 28.93 -16.67
CA THR A 686 -24.41 28.57 -16.15
C THR A 686 -24.50 27.68 -14.91
N GLU A 687 -25.62 27.70 -14.20
CA GLU A 687 -25.85 26.75 -13.12
C GLU A 687 -25.90 25.32 -13.66
N LYS A 688 -24.99 24.48 -13.12
CA LYS A 688 -24.93 23.06 -13.38
C LYS A 688 -25.96 22.33 -12.48
N PRO A 689 -27.04 21.74 -13.04
CA PRO A 689 -28.06 21.03 -12.26
C PRO A 689 -27.50 19.82 -11.52
N GLN A 690 -28.20 19.40 -10.47
CA GLN A 690 -27.92 18.19 -9.71
C GLN A 690 -29.07 17.18 -9.84
N PHE A 691 -28.80 15.92 -9.51
CA PHE A 691 -29.81 14.87 -9.46
C PHE A 691 -29.64 13.94 -8.25
N THR A 692 -30.74 13.32 -7.87
CA THR A 692 -30.82 12.28 -6.83
C THR A 692 -31.47 11.05 -7.44
N LEU A 693 -30.85 9.88 -7.26
CA LEU A 693 -31.37 8.58 -7.71
C LEU A 693 -31.96 7.83 -6.51
N ILE A 694 -33.20 7.41 -6.65
CA ILE A 694 -33.95 6.67 -5.62
C ILE A 694 -34.45 5.37 -6.22
N ASP A 695 -34.19 4.27 -5.54
CA ASP A 695 -34.88 3.00 -5.74
C ASP A 695 -36.24 3.10 -5.02
N THR A 696 -37.31 3.24 -5.81
CA THR A 696 -38.65 3.45 -5.28
C THR A 696 -39.32 2.16 -4.78
N THR A 697 -38.81 1.00 -5.20
CA THR A 697 -39.34 -0.29 -4.76
C THR A 697 -39.03 -0.54 -3.28
N VAL A 698 -37.82 -0.18 -2.83
CA VAL A 698 -37.38 -0.36 -1.43
C VAL A 698 -37.13 0.95 -0.67
N ASN A 699 -37.45 2.10 -1.30
CA ASN A 699 -37.25 3.44 -0.74
C ASN A 699 -35.80 3.72 -0.31
N ASP A 700 -34.85 3.32 -1.15
CA ASP A 700 -33.41 3.48 -0.91
C ASP A 700 -32.83 4.61 -1.79
N THR A 701 -32.09 5.54 -1.18
CA THR A 701 -31.46 6.65 -1.90
C THR A 701 -30.02 6.28 -2.28
N LEU A 702 -29.83 5.95 -3.56
CA LEU A 702 -28.57 5.42 -4.08
C LEU A 702 -27.56 6.51 -4.47
N ILE A 703 -28.05 7.67 -4.94
CA ILE A 703 -27.23 8.85 -5.24
C ILE A 703 -27.95 10.07 -4.68
N LYS A 704 -27.23 10.93 -3.95
CA LYS A 704 -27.78 12.18 -3.40
C LYS A 704 -27.07 13.38 -4.01
N LYS A 705 -27.83 14.25 -4.68
CA LYS A 705 -27.37 15.55 -5.22
C LYS A 705 -26.03 15.51 -5.98
N ARG A 706 -25.86 14.57 -6.92
CA ARG A 706 -24.70 14.54 -7.83
C ARG A 706 -24.91 15.54 -8.97
N TYR A 707 -23.87 16.19 -9.48
CA TYR A 707 -24.03 17.07 -10.63
C TYR A 707 -24.28 16.26 -11.90
N VAL A 708 -25.11 16.80 -12.79
CA VAL A 708 -25.29 16.29 -14.17
C VAL A 708 -23.93 16.37 -14.90
N ASP A 709 -23.66 15.56 -15.93
CA ASP A 709 -22.37 15.47 -16.64
C ASP A 709 -21.15 15.07 -15.80
N ASP A 710 -21.30 14.80 -14.50
CA ASP A 710 -20.23 14.14 -13.73
C ASP A 710 -20.00 12.72 -14.29
N PRO A 711 -18.78 12.16 -14.17
CA PRO A 711 -18.47 10.83 -14.67
C PRO A 711 -19.49 9.77 -14.20
N PRO A 712 -19.76 8.71 -14.98
CA PRO A 712 -20.74 7.68 -14.64
C PRO A 712 -20.56 7.15 -13.20
N LYS A 713 -21.65 7.03 -12.44
CA LYS A 713 -21.62 6.49 -11.07
C LYS A 713 -22.13 5.06 -11.07
N ARG A 714 -21.29 4.10 -10.67
CA ARG A 714 -21.68 2.69 -10.44
C ARG A 714 -22.53 2.57 -9.19
N ILE A 715 -23.60 1.78 -9.28
CA ILE A 715 -24.41 1.31 -8.17
C ILE A 715 -24.06 -0.16 -7.95
N THR A 716 -23.01 -0.42 -7.17
CA THR A 716 -22.44 -1.76 -6.91
C THR A 716 -23.44 -2.75 -6.34
N SER A 717 -24.41 -2.25 -5.57
CA SER A 717 -25.49 -3.07 -5.02
C SER A 717 -26.49 -3.57 -6.07
N ARG A 718 -26.56 -2.94 -7.26
CA ARG A 718 -27.57 -3.21 -8.31
C ARG A 718 -27.00 -3.58 -9.69
N GLY A 719 -25.69 -3.43 -9.89
CA GLY A 719 -24.99 -3.91 -11.09
C GLY A 719 -25.08 -3.03 -12.34
N PHE A 720 -25.56 -1.79 -12.21
CA PHE A 720 -25.57 -0.80 -13.29
C PHE A 720 -24.90 0.51 -12.90
N SER A 721 -24.49 1.28 -13.91
CA SER A 721 -23.98 2.64 -13.76
C SER A 721 -25.00 3.65 -14.26
N VAL A 722 -24.97 4.86 -13.70
CA VAL A 722 -25.85 5.97 -14.10
C VAL A 722 -25.01 7.13 -14.56
N TYR A 723 -25.29 7.61 -15.77
CA TYR A 723 -24.76 8.85 -16.32
C TYR A 723 -25.91 9.72 -16.80
N VAL A 724 -25.97 10.94 -16.29
CA VAL A 724 -27.01 11.91 -16.63
C VAL A 724 -26.34 13.04 -17.39
N GLN A 725 -26.77 13.28 -18.62
CA GLN A 725 -26.21 14.33 -19.48
C GLN A 725 -27.14 15.53 -19.58
N LEU A 726 -26.57 16.72 -19.69
CA LEU A 726 -27.37 17.90 -19.94
C LEU A 726 -28.12 17.80 -21.28
N PRO A 727 -29.38 18.29 -21.34
CA PRO A 727 -30.04 18.51 -22.62
C PRO A 727 -29.19 19.44 -23.50
N LEU A 728 -29.23 19.21 -24.82
CA LEU A 728 -28.65 20.16 -25.77
C LEU A 728 -29.37 21.52 -25.68
N PHE A 729 -28.74 22.56 -26.22
CA PHE A 729 -29.36 23.87 -26.40
C PHE A 729 -29.79 24.05 -27.87
N GLY A 730 -30.86 24.79 -28.11
CA GLY A 730 -31.29 25.15 -29.46
C GLY A 730 -32.51 24.37 -29.96
N LEU A 731 -32.58 24.20 -31.29
CA LEU A 731 -33.75 23.70 -31.98
C LEU A 731 -33.67 22.16 -32.13
N LYS A 732 -34.68 21.46 -31.63
CA LYS A 732 -34.82 20.01 -31.72
C LYS A 732 -35.44 19.57 -33.05
N GLY A 733 -36.24 20.43 -33.69
CA GLY A 733 -36.82 20.18 -35.01
C GLY A 733 -37.89 21.20 -35.40
N VAL A 734 -38.36 21.14 -36.65
CA VAL A 734 -39.50 21.92 -37.13
C VAL A 734 -40.56 20.98 -37.67
N TYR A 735 -41.79 21.15 -37.19
CA TYR A 735 -42.89 20.25 -37.49
C TYR A 735 -44.12 21.03 -37.95
N GLU A 736 -44.78 20.55 -38.98
CA GLU A 736 -46.19 20.84 -39.19
C GLU A 736 -46.96 20.09 -38.10
N VAL A 737 -47.69 20.82 -37.26
CA VAL A 737 -48.48 20.25 -36.15
C VAL A 737 -49.99 20.33 -36.38
N MET A 738 -50.41 21.16 -37.34
CA MET A 738 -51.77 21.20 -37.88
C MET A 738 -51.69 21.44 -39.39
N SER A 739 -52.56 20.79 -40.15
CA SER A 739 -52.69 20.94 -41.61
C SER A 739 -54.16 20.94 -41.98
N ASN A 740 -54.66 21.97 -42.68
CA ASN A 740 -56.09 22.14 -42.96
C ASN A 740 -56.98 21.94 -41.71
N ASN A 741 -56.58 22.51 -40.57
CA ASN A 741 -57.24 22.35 -39.27
C ASN A 741 -57.30 20.91 -38.71
N THR A 742 -56.51 19.98 -39.26
CA THR A 742 -56.36 18.61 -38.77
C THR A 742 -55.00 18.44 -38.08
N PRO A 743 -54.93 17.84 -36.87
CA PRO A 743 -53.65 17.57 -36.20
C PRO A 743 -52.73 16.68 -37.03
N THR A 744 -51.45 17.05 -37.06
CA THR A 744 -50.37 16.28 -37.69
C THR A 744 -49.10 16.42 -36.84
N LEU A 745 -48.01 15.73 -37.21
CA LEU A 745 -46.70 15.89 -36.59
C LEU A 745 -45.63 15.56 -37.63
N SER A 746 -45.69 16.25 -38.76
CA SER A 746 -44.82 15.94 -39.90
C SER A 746 -43.58 16.81 -39.84
N PRO A 747 -42.35 16.24 -39.87
CA PRO A 747 -41.14 17.04 -39.93
C PRO A 747 -41.11 17.81 -41.26
N VAL A 748 -40.90 19.11 -41.18
CA VAL A 748 -40.88 19.99 -42.37
C VAL A 748 -39.56 20.73 -42.56
N PHE A 749 -38.60 20.57 -41.64
CA PHE A 749 -37.24 21.05 -41.88
C PHE A 749 -36.53 20.14 -42.88
N GLU A 750 -36.11 20.69 -44.02
CA GLU A 750 -35.49 20.00 -45.16
C GLU A 750 -36.33 18.88 -45.79
N ASN A 751 -37.57 18.73 -45.34
CA ASN A 751 -38.52 17.73 -45.77
C ASN A 751 -39.76 18.45 -46.31
N PRO A 752 -40.25 18.13 -47.52
CA PRO A 752 -41.55 18.58 -47.96
C PRO A 752 -42.62 18.19 -46.94
N ASN A 753 -43.56 19.09 -46.69
CA ASN A 753 -44.74 18.76 -45.91
C ASN A 753 -45.56 17.65 -46.61
N PRO A 754 -46.50 16.98 -45.91
CA PRO A 754 -47.25 15.87 -46.49
C PRO A 754 -48.00 16.19 -47.80
N GLY A 755 -48.43 17.45 -47.97
CA GLY A 755 -49.08 17.93 -49.19
C GLY A 755 -48.11 18.15 -50.36
N GLY A 756 -46.81 18.31 -50.08
CA GLY A 756 -45.78 18.63 -51.07
C GLY A 756 -45.67 20.11 -51.45
N ASN A 757 -46.40 20.98 -50.75
CA ASN A 757 -46.57 22.40 -51.06
C ASN A 757 -45.40 23.25 -50.53
N TYR A 758 -44.82 22.88 -49.37
CA TYR A 758 -43.74 23.66 -48.77
C TYR A 758 -42.77 22.85 -47.94
N MET A 759 -41.62 23.45 -47.64
CA MET A 759 -40.67 22.98 -46.63
C MET A 759 -40.00 24.17 -45.93
N VAL A 760 -39.35 23.89 -44.80
CA VAL A 760 -38.53 24.86 -44.06
C VAL A 760 -37.05 24.56 -44.30
N VAL A 761 -36.26 25.57 -44.65
CA VAL A 761 -34.82 25.42 -44.89
C VAL A 761 -34.01 26.51 -44.21
N ALA A 762 -32.68 26.35 -44.22
CA ALA A 762 -31.69 27.32 -43.74
C ALA A 762 -30.57 27.53 -44.81
N PRO A 763 -29.71 28.56 -44.71
CA PRO A 763 -28.71 28.87 -45.73
C PRO A 763 -27.39 28.08 -45.55
N GLN A 764 -26.71 27.74 -46.66
CA GLN A 764 -25.33 27.19 -46.77
C GLN A 764 -24.98 25.95 -45.91
N PHE A 765 -25.31 24.74 -46.41
CA PHE A 765 -25.11 23.41 -45.76
C PHE A 765 -25.98 23.23 -44.52
N SER A 766 -27.22 22.81 -44.76
CA SER A 766 -28.29 22.78 -43.79
C SER A 766 -28.07 21.71 -42.70
N VAL A 767 -28.03 22.17 -41.46
CA VAL A 767 -28.35 21.37 -40.26
C VAL A 767 -29.31 22.20 -39.41
N ILE A 768 -30.15 21.56 -38.59
CA ILE A 768 -31.20 22.24 -37.80
C ILE A 768 -30.64 23.37 -36.91
N ASP A 769 -29.38 23.25 -36.49
CA ASP A 769 -28.64 24.23 -35.69
C ASP A 769 -28.24 25.51 -36.45
N THR A 770 -28.30 25.51 -37.78
CA THR A 770 -28.03 26.71 -38.61
C THR A 770 -29.15 27.75 -38.55
N ILE A 771 -30.34 27.36 -38.08
CA ILE A 771 -31.39 28.31 -37.67
C ILE A 771 -30.88 28.99 -36.39
N MET A 772 -30.18 30.12 -36.54
CA MET A 772 -29.44 30.77 -35.44
C MET A 772 -30.40 31.24 -34.32
N GLY A 773 -30.60 30.37 -33.32
CA GLY A 773 -31.40 30.65 -32.14
C GLY A 773 -30.52 30.85 -30.90
N TRP A 774 -29.88 32.01 -30.73
CA TRP A 774 -29.02 32.31 -29.55
C TRP A 774 -29.84 32.68 -28.29
N HIS A 775 -31.06 32.17 -28.20
CA HIS A 775 -31.99 32.45 -27.11
C HIS A 775 -31.94 31.30 -26.08
N PRO A 776 -31.65 31.56 -24.79
CA PRO A 776 -31.50 30.55 -23.73
C PRO A 776 -32.83 29.88 -23.30
N SER A 777 -33.92 30.13 -24.02
CA SER A 777 -35.23 29.57 -23.67
C SER A 777 -35.45 28.25 -24.38
N ASP A 778 -36.07 27.29 -23.71
CA ASP A 778 -36.55 26.05 -24.32
C ASP A 778 -37.99 26.12 -24.88
N HIS A 779 -38.61 27.30 -24.95
CA HIS A 779 -39.99 27.44 -25.42
C HIS A 779 -40.13 27.07 -26.90
N ASP A 780 -41.21 26.38 -27.24
CA ASP A 780 -41.52 26.16 -28.65
C ASP A 780 -42.09 27.44 -29.25
N VAL A 781 -41.88 27.63 -30.54
CA VAL A 781 -42.46 28.74 -31.28
C VAL A 781 -43.36 28.20 -32.38
N GLU A 782 -44.61 28.64 -32.41
CA GLU A 782 -45.61 28.28 -33.39
C GLU A 782 -45.88 29.45 -34.33
N LEU A 783 -45.92 29.15 -35.62
CA LEU A 783 -46.47 30.03 -36.65
C LEU A 783 -47.82 29.47 -37.07
N ARG A 784 -48.88 30.25 -36.86
CA ARG A 784 -50.27 29.84 -37.12
C ARG A 784 -50.82 30.57 -38.33
N PHE A 785 -51.09 29.84 -39.39
CA PHE A 785 -51.63 30.31 -40.67
C PHE A 785 -53.14 30.07 -40.73
N GLN A 786 -53.92 30.52 -39.74
CA GLN A 786 -55.33 30.11 -39.58
C GLN A 786 -56.34 31.08 -40.25
N GLY A 787 -55.93 31.83 -41.27
CA GLY A 787 -56.74 32.87 -41.92
C GLY A 787 -56.61 34.26 -41.29
N ASP A 788 -55.86 34.37 -40.18
CA ASP A 788 -55.56 35.63 -39.50
C ASP A 788 -54.27 36.26 -40.04
N SER A 789 -54.32 37.55 -40.42
CA SER A 789 -53.13 38.32 -40.82
C SER A 789 -52.59 39.17 -39.66
N SER A 790 -51.30 39.05 -39.38
CA SER A 790 -50.60 39.86 -38.38
C SER A 790 -49.73 40.94 -39.04
N TRP A 791 -49.09 41.76 -38.22
CA TRP A 791 -48.12 42.76 -38.64
C TRP A 791 -46.73 42.34 -38.19
N THR A 792 -45.77 42.39 -39.11
CA THR A 792 -44.35 42.16 -38.84
C THR A 792 -43.56 43.42 -39.15
N LEU A 793 -42.45 43.64 -38.43
CA LEU A 793 -41.54 44.73 -38.75
C LEU A 793 -40.59 44.28 -39.87
N PHE A 794 -40.67 44.91 -41.03
CA PHE A 794 -39.67 44.73 -42.08
C PHE A 794 -38.43 45.56 -41.73
N TRP A 795 -37.35 44.89 -41.34
CA TRP A 795 -36.11 45.51 -40.90
C TRP A 795 -35.09 45.59 -42.03
N VAL A 796 -34.69 46.82 -42.35
CA VAL A 796 -33.59 47.14 -43.28
C VAL A 796 -32.48 47.85 -42.51
N SER A 797 -31.29 47.96 -43.12
CA SER A 797 -30.06 48.43 -42.44
C SER A 797 -30.13 49.84 -41.83
N LYS A 798 -31.20 50.62 -42.07
CA LYS A 798 -31.49 51.91 -41.42
C LYS A 798 -32.89 51.89 -40.80
N ALA A 799 -33.00 52.18 -39.50
CA ALA A 799 -34.27 52.18 -38.75
C ALA A 799 -35.38 53.07 -39.37
N LEU A 800 -35.00 54.19 -40.01
CA LEU A 800 -35.93 55.10 -40.70
C LEU A 800 -36.60 54.49 -41.94
N LEU A 801 -36.03 53.42 -42.48
CA LEU A 801 -36.55 52.72 -43.65
C LEU A 801 -37.35 51.46 -43.29
N SER A 802 -37.37 51.07 -42.01
CA SER A 802 -38.17 49.95 -41.53
C SER A 802 -39.66 50.30 -41.55
N LYS A 803 -40.52 49.35 -41.93
CA LYS A 803 -41.98 49.54 -42.01
C LYS A 803 -42.72 48.31 -41.52
N TRP A 804 -43.95 48.50 -41.06
CA TRP A 804 -44.87 47.41 -40.76
C TRP A 804 -45.44 46.82 -42.05
N VAL A 805 -45.35 45.51 -42.21
CA VAL A 805 -45.93 44.77 -43.36
C VAL A 805 -46.86 43.67 -42.86
N ARG A 806 -47.90 43.37 -43.63
CA ARG A 806 -48.84 42.28 -43.33
C ARG A 806 -48.16 40.94 -43.60
N VAL A 807 -48.34 39.99 -42.68
CA VAL A 807 -47.94 38.59 -42.84
C VAL A 807 -49.15 37.66 -42.68
N PRO A 808 -49.18 36.50 -43.35
CA PRO A 808 -50.32 35.59 -43.34
C PRO A 808 -50.38 34.68 -42.09
N PHE A 809 -49.62 35.00 -41.05
CA PHE A 809 -49.56 34.20 -39.82
C PHE A 809 -49.48 35.06 -38.57
N THR A 810 -49.82 34.45 -37.44
CA THR A 810 -49.46 34.94 -36.09
C THR A 810 -48.38 34.05 -35.49
N ALA A 811 -47.41 34.64 -34.79
CA ALA A 811 -46.39 33.88 -34.07
C ALA A 811 -46.76 33.76 -32.60
N TRP A 812 -46.54 32.58 -32.01
CA TRP A 812 -46.89 32.27 -30.65
C TRP A 812 -45.76 31.52 -29.96
N GLU A 813 -45.39 31.96 -28.78
CA GLU A 813 -44.56 31.21 -27.86
C GLU A 813 -45.44 30.24 -27.08
N LYS A 814 -45.09 28.96 -27.11
CA LYS A 814 -45.72 27.93 -26.31
C LYS A 814 -44.84 27.62 -25.10
N ARG A 815 -45.37 27.93 -23.92
CA ARG A 815 -44.74 27.64 -22.63
C ARG A 815 -45.47 26.49 -21.96
N VAL A 816 -44.71 25.54 -21.44
CA VAL A 816 -45.25 24.46 -20.61
C VAL A 816 -44.79 24.71 -19.19
N VAL A 817 -45.74 24.90 -18.27
CA VAL A 817 -45.48 25.13 -16.84
C VAL A 817 -46.28 24.11 -16.05
N GLY A 818 -45.62 23.04 -15.59
CA GLY A 818 -46.33 21.90 -15.01
C GLY A 818 -47.25 21.23 -16.03
N ALA A 819 -48.54 21.12 -15.71
CA ALA A 819 -49.56 20.59 -16.61
C ALA A 819 -50.18 21.64 -17.55
N ASP A 820 -49.96 22.93 -17.26
CA ASP A 820 -50.58 24.02 -18.02
C ASP A 820 -49.74 24.39 -19.25
N THR A 821 -50.43 24.61 -20.36
CA THR A 821 -49.82 25.17 -21.58
C THR A 821 -50.28 26.61 -21.73
N LEU A 822 -49.34 27.53 -21.67
CA LEU A 822 -49.58 28.96 -21.89
C LEU A 822 -49.10 29.35 -23.29
N TYR A 823 -49.91 30.13 -23.97
CA TYR A 823 -49.56 30.71 -25.25
C TYR A 823 -49.41 32.22 -25.11
N ARG A 824 -48.30 32.75 -25.61
CA ARG A 824 -48.05 34.19 -25.68
C ARG A 824 -47.81 34.56 -27.12
N GLN A 825 -48.57 35.51 -27.66
CA GLN A 825 -48.32 36.01 -29.01
C GLN A 825 -46.98 36.75 -29.05
N LEU A 826 -46.18 36.48 -30.09
CA LEU A 826 -44.88 37.07 -30.35
C LEU A 826 -44.96 38.07 -31.51
N TYR A 827 -44.09 39.08 -31.47
CA TYR A 827 -43.87 39.96 -32.60
C TYR A 827 -42.77 39.37 -33.49
N THR A 828 -42.99 39.38 -34.80
CA THR A 828 -42.02 38.90 -35.78
C THR A 828 -41.30 40.05 -36.46
N THR A 829 -40.13 39.76 -37.02
CA THR A 829 -39.36 40.70 -37.85
C THR A 829 -38.91 39.99 -39.13
N VAL A 830 -38.78 40.71 -40.22
CA VAL A 830 -38.27 40.12 -41.46
C VAL A 830 -37.03 40.90 -41.84
N ILE A 831 -35.92 40.18 -42.02
CA ILE A 831 -34.60 40.75 -42.28
C ILE A 831 -34.16 40.37 -43.69
N GLN A 832 -33.74 41.39 -44.46
CA GLN A 832 -32.95 41.31 -45.72
C GLN A 832 -33.73 41.28 -47.07
N GLN A 833 -33.00 41.65 -48.14
CA GLN A 833 -33.36 42.56 -49.25
C GLN A 833 -34.30 42.00 -50.34
N GLY A 834 -35.39 42.74 -50.59
CA GLY A 834 -36.15 42.78 -51.86
C GLY A 834 -36.61 44.22 -52.13
N PRO A 835 -36.97 44.61 -53.37
CA PRO A 835 -37.26 46.01 -53.74
C PRO A 835 -38.55 46.59 -53.13
N GLU A 836 -39.34 45.80 -52.39
CA GLU A 836 -40.71 46.18 -52.06
C GLU A 836 -41.03 46.09 -50.56
N THR A 837 -41.93 46.97 -50.14
CA THR A 837 -42.38 47.18 -48.75
C THR A 837 -43.46 46.18 -48.32
N THR A 838 -43.38 44.93 -48.77
CA THR A 838 -44.42 43.88 -48.62
C THR A 838 -43.80 42.52 -48.33
N TRP A 839 -44.54 41.63 -47.66
CA TRP A 839 -44.18 40.21 -47.50
C TRP A 839 -44.25 39.53 -48.87
N ALA A 840 -43.09 39.32 -49.50
CA ALA A 840 -42.97 38.74 -50.84
C ALA A 840 -41.80 37.75 -50.89
N PRO A 841 -41.86 36.72 -51.75
CA PRO A 841 -40.76 35.78 -51.89
C PRO A 841 -39.53 36.47 -52.47
N TRP A 842 -38.36 36.09 -51.98
CA TRP A 842 -37.13 36.34 -52.72
C TRP A 842 -37.06 35.35 -53.89
N VAL A 843 -36.94 35.88 -55.11
CA VAL A 843 -36.86 35.08 -56.34
C VAL A 843 -35.38 34.91 -56.71
N ASP A 844 -34.76 33.80 -56.30
CA ASP A 844 -33.44 33.38 -56.80
C ASP A 844 -33.66 32.28 -57.83
N LEU A 845 -33.74 32.69 -59.10
CA LEU A 845 -33.96 31.80 -60.24
C LEU A 845 -32.71 30.94 -60.47
N GLY A 846 -32.59 29.80 -59.77
CA GLY A 846 -31.62 28.76 -60.15
C GLY A 846 -31.01 27.88 -59.06
N ARG A 847 -31.54 27.82 -57.84
CA ARG A 847 -31.05 26.85 -56.83
C ARG A 847 -32.00 25.66 -56.67
N ASP A 848 -31.44 24.46 -56.77
CA ASP A 848 -32.10 23.22 -56.39
C ASP A 848 -31.76 22.87 -54.94
N TYR A 849 -32.75 22.36 -54.19
CA TYR A 849 -32.55 21.74 -52.89
C TYR A 849 -32.98 20.28 -52.95
N ASN A 850 -32.05 19.35 -52.77
CA ASN A 850 -32.29 17.91 -52.94
C ASN A 850 -32.98 17.55 -54.29
N GLY A 851 -32.57 18.22 -55.38
CA GLY A 851 -33.11 17.98 -56.72
C GLY A 851 -34.49 18.60 -57.00
N LYS A 852 -35.01 19.44 -56.09
CA LYS A 852 -36.23 20.21 -56.30
C LYS A 852 -35.92 21.68 -56.55
N PRO A 853 -36.44 22.28 -57.63
CA PRO A 853 -36.25 23.70 -57.91
C PRO A 853 -36.97 24.55 -56.86
N MET A 854 -36.22 25.46 -56.23
CA MET A 854 -36.75 26.39 -55.24
C MET A 854 -37.27 27.63 -55.96
N LYS A 855 -38.59 27.84 -55.98
CA LYS A 855 -39.22 28.87 -56.82
C LYS A 855 -39.50 30.18 -56.07
N GLY A 856 -39.65 30.14 -54.74
CA GLY A 856 -39.78 31.32 -53.89
C GLY A 856 -39.36 31.06 -52.45
N PHE A 857 -38.67 32.03 -51.83
CA PHE A 857 -38.23 31.95 -50.44
C PHE A 857 -38.86 33.04 -49.59
N TYR A 858 -39.52 32.64 -48.52
CA TYR A 858 -40.13 33.54 -47.56
C TYR A 858 -39.30 33.55 -46.27
N PRO A 859 -38.43 34.56 -46.07
CA PRO A 859 -37.53 34.62 -44.92
C PRO A 859 -38.29 34.93 -43.63
N ILE A 860 -37.98 34.20 -42.56
CA ILE A 860 -38.53 34.47 -41.24
C ILE A 860 -37.43 34.68 -40.23
N VAL A 861 -37.58 35.77 -39.48
CA VAL A 861 -36.83 36.03 -38.25
C VAL A 861 -37.82 36.30 -37.11
N ILE A 862 -37.64 35.65 -35.98
CA ILE A 862 -38.48 35.87 -34.79
C ILE A 862 -37.56 36.31 -33.66
N LEU A 863 -37.87 37.48 -33.10
CA LEU A 863 -37.25 38.01 -31.90
C LEU A 863 -38.20 37.74 -30.72
N ILE A 864 -37.66 37.35 -29.57
CA ILE A 864 -38.43 37.18 -28.32
C ILE A 864 -37.92 38.19 -27.29
N ASP A 865 -38.83 38.67 -26.43
CA ASP A 865 -38.56 39.58 -25.32
C ASP A 865 -37.74 38.96 -24.17
N SER A 866 -36.72 39.73 -23.75
CA SER A 866 -36.03 39.87 -22.44
C SER A 866 -35.75 38.66 -21.54
N VAL A 867 -34.48 38.55 -21.12
CA VAL A 867 -34.04 37.89 -19.87
C VAL A 867 -33.28 38.91 -19.02
N ARG A 868 -33.52 38.97 -17.71
CA ARG A 868 -32.79 39.83 -16.77
C ARG A 868 -31.40 39.23 -16.54
N TYR A 869 -30.33 39.92 -16.96
CA TYR A 869 -28.95 39.53 -16.62
C TYR A 869 -28.34 40.54 -15.65
N ASN A 870 -27.54 40.01 -14.72
CA ASN A 870 -27.32 40.54 -13.37
C ASN A 870 -26.80 41.97 -13.21
N TYR A 871 -26.45 42.74 -14.25
CA TYR A 871 -25.91 44.11 -14.10
C TYR A 871 -26.17 45.07 -15.28
N GLY A 872 -27.30 44.96 -16.00
CA GLY A 872 -27.64 45.98 -16.99
C GLY A 872 -28.94 45.70 -17.75
N TRP A 873 -29.73 46.76 -17.98
CA TRP A 873 -30.96 46.71 -18.77
C TRP A 873 -30.62 46.44 -20.24
N VAL A 874 -30.76 45.19 -20.69
CA VAL A 874 -30.71 44.83 -22.11
C VAL A 874 -32.15 44.62 -22.55
N CYS A 875 -32.74 45.64 -23.19
CA CYS A 875 -34.15 45.66 -23.55
C CYS A 875 -34.32 45.55 -25.07
N THR A 876 -35.15 44.63 -25.53
CA THR A 876 -36.13 44.93 -26.57
C THR A 876 -37.46 44.98 -25.85
N ARG A 877 -38.09 46.16 -25.77
CA ARG A 877 -39.46 46.29 -25.27
C ARG A 877 -40.24 46.94 -26.39
N TYR A 878 -41.24 46.23 -26.89
CA TYR A 878 -42.29 46.84 -27.70
C TYR A 878 -43.25 47.54 -26.72
N GLU A 879 -43.26 48.86 -26.71
CA GLU A 879 -44.26 49.66 -25.99
C GLU A 879 -45.18 50.28 -27.04
N ASP A 880 -46.49 49.96 -27.00
CA ASP A 880 -47.48 50.57 -27.89
C ASP A 880 -47.75 52.07 -27.57
N ASP A 881 -47.12 52.62 -26.52
CA ASP A 881 -47.36 53.99 -26.03
C ASP A 881 -46.10 54.67 -25.47
N LEU A 882 -45.07 54.89 -26.30
CA LEU A 882 -43.95 55.76 -25.89
C LEU A 882 -44.45 57.22 -25.75
N PRO A 883 -44.21 57.91 -24.63
CA PRO A 883 -44.50 59.34 -24.54
C PRO A 883 -43.72 60.10 -25.61
N PHE A 884 -44.43 60.98 -26.33
CA PHE A 884 -43.95 61.72 -27.49
C PHE A 884 -42.57 62.36 -27.25
N ARG A 885 -41.53 61.84 -27.89
CA ARG A 885 -40.20 62.46 -27.91
C ARG A 885 -40.15 63.54 -28.99
N LYS A 886 -40.06 64.81 -28.56
CA LYS A 886 -40.07 66.00 -29.45
C LYS A 886 -38.99 65.98 -30.53
N ASP A 887 -37.91 65.24 -30.32
CA ASP A 887 -36.74 65.09 -31.20
C ASP A 887 -36.92 64.03 -32.30
N MET A 888 -37.96 63.17 -32.23
CA MET A 888 -38.21 62.11 -33.23
C MET A 888 -39.70 61.95 -33.55
N PRO A 889 -40.34 62.93 -34.23
CA PRO A 889 -41.80 63.02 -34.36
C PRO A 889 -42.45 61.96 -35.26
N THR A 890 -41.69 61.14 -35.99
CA THR A 890 -42.22 60.12 -36.92
C THR A 890 -42.06 58.68 -36.44
N LEU A 891 -41.48 58.47 -35.26
CA LEU A 891 -41.12 57.15 -34.76
C LEU A 891 -42.26 56.59 -33.91
N ARG A 892 -43.05 55.65 -34.47
CA ARG A 892 -44.18 55.00 -33.76
C ARG A 892 -43.78 53.75 -32.96
N SER A 893 -42.56 53.26 -33.14
CA SER A 893 -41.98 52.15 -32.35
C SER A 893 -40.46 52.23 -32.39
N ILE A 894 -39.78 51.81 -31.31
CA ILE A 894 -38.32 51.66 -31.26
C ILE A 894 -37.99 50.24 -30.86
N LEU A 895 -37.26 49.52 -31.71
CA LEU A 895 -36.55 48.32 -31.29
C LEU A 895 -35.22 48.79 -30.67
N TRP A 896 -35.18 48.95 -29.34
CA TRP A 896 -33.94 49.36 -28.66
C TRP A 896 -32.92 48.21 -28.70
N GLN A 897 -31.66 48.54 -28.98
CA GLN A 897 -30.51 47.67 -28.79
C GLN A 897 -29.54 48.42 -27.88
N ILE A 898 -29.45 48.04 -26.60
CA ILE A 898 -28.37 48.52 -25.73
C ILE A 898 -27.57 47.29 -25.31
N GLY A 899 -26.37 47.14 -25.86
CA GLY A 899 -25.43 46.11 -25.45
C GLY A 899 -24.21 46.06 -26.37
N GLN A 900 -23.03 46.27 -25.79
CA GLN A 900 -21.74 46.08 -26.44
C GLN A 900 -21.63 44.64 -26.99
N TYR A 901 -21.17 44.53 -28.25
CA TYR A 901 -20.73 43.31 -28.95
C TYR A 901 -21.62 42.03 -28.83
N ASN A 902 -22.28 41.67 -29.94
CA ASN A 902 -22.69 40.31 -30.34
C ASN A 902 -23.87 39.57 -29.64
N SER A 903 -24.76 40.21 -28.89
CA SER A 903 -25.88 39.50 -28.23
C SER A 903 -27.27 39.76 -28.85
N TYR A 904 -27.48 39.39 -30.12
CA TYR A 904 -28.84 39.26 -30.67
C TYR A 904 -29.53 38.01 -30.07
N LYS A 905 -30.54 38.17 -29.21
CA LYS A 905 -31.34 37.05 -28.69
C LYS A 905 -32.48 36.71 -29.66
N VAL A 906 -32.09 36.16 -30.82
CA VAL A 906 -33.04 35.69 -31.85
C VAL A 906 -33.53 34.29 -31.48
N THR A 907 -34.83 34.03 -31.57
CA THR A 907 -35.37 32.67 -31.32
C THR A 907 -35.34 31.82 -32.59
N ILE A 908 -35.63 32.43 -33.74
CA ILE A 908 -35.57 31.82 -35.07
C ILE A 908 -34.92 32.84 -35.98
N SER A 909 -33.77 32.53 -36.56
CA SER A 909 -33.10 33.37 -37.55
C SER A 909 -32.73 32.53 -38.76
N ARG A 910 -32.74 33.14 -39.94
CA ARG A 910 -32.32 32.49 -41.19
C ARG A 910 -33.11 31.21 -41.50
N ALA A 911 -34.38 31.17 -41.09
CA ALA A 911 -35.32 30.14 -41.54
C ALA A 911 -36.09 30.65 -42.77
N TYR A 912 -36.34 29.79 -43.73
CA TYR A 912 -37.08 30.14 -44.96
C TYR A 912 -38.18 29.11 -45.19
N PHE A 913 -39.40 29.60 -45.42
CA PHE A 913 -40.41 28.77 -46.06
C PHE A 913 -40.19 28.80 -47.56
N VAL A 914 -40.09 27.61 -48.15
CA VAL A 914 -39.91 27.45 -49.59
C VAL A 914 -41.25 27.09 -50.18
N ASP A 915 -41.70 27.91 -51.12
CA ASP A 915 -42.85 27.60 -51.96
C ASP A 915 -42.44 26.61 -53.05
N LEU A 916 -42.99 25.39 -53.00
CA LEU A 916 -42.64 24.29 -53.91
C LEU A 916 -43.59 24.18 -55.11
N ASP A 917 -44.84 24.62 -54.98
CA ASP A 917 -45.86 24.55 -56.04
C ASP A 917 -46.02 25.88 -56.81
N ASN A 918 -45.44 26.97 -56.29
CA ASN A 918 -45.38 28.31 -56.89
C ASN A 918 -46.77 28.93 -57.08
N ASP A 919 -47.64 28.74 -56.09
CA ASP A 919 -48.94 29.40 -56.02
C ASP A 919 -48.87 30.79 -55.34
N GLY A 920 -47.71 31.15 -54.78
CA GLY A 920 -47.49 32.42 -54.08
C GLY A 920 -47.86 32.38 -52.60
N GLU A 921 -48.32 31.23 -52.09
CA GLU A 921 -48.69 30.95 -50.72
C GLU A 921 -47.84 29.80 -50.15
N ALA A 922 -46.61 30.08 -49.73
CA ALA A 922 -45.71 29.06 -49.19
C ALA A 922 -46.23 28.25 -48.00
N VAL A 923 -47.32 28.62 -47.31
CA VAL A 923 -47.92 27.76 -46.28
C VAL A 923 -49.45 27.92 -46.34
N PRO A 924 -50.22 26.84 -46.58
CA PRO A 924 -51.67 26.92 -46.75
C PRO A 924 -52.43 27.39 -45.50
N PRO A 925 -53.60 28.06 -45.66
CA PRO A 925 -54.50 28.37 -44.55
C PRO A 925 -54.95 27.12 -43.76
N GLY A 926 -55.06 27.25 -42.43
CA GLY A 926 -55.36 26.15 -41.51
C GLY A 926 -54.12 25.39 -41.00
N THR A 927 -52.91 25.87 -41.30
CA THR A 927 -51.65 25.20 -40.92
C THR A 927 -51.02 25.81 -39.67
N ILE A 928 -50.41 24.97 -38.81
CA ILE A 928 -49.53 25.43 -37.72
C ILE A 928 -48.16 24.76 -37.88
N VAL A 929 -47.11 25.58 -37.96
CA VAL A 929 -45.72 25.13 -37.99
C VAL A 929 -45.07 25.42 -36.64
N ARG A 930 -44.58 24.39 -35.96
CA ARG A 930 -43.93 24.48 -34.64
C ARG A 930 -42.42 24.22 -34.75
N PHE A 931 -41.65 25.20 -34.30
CA PHE A 931 -40.23 25.12 -34.04
C PHE A 931 -40.05 24.58 -32.62
N VAL A 932 -39.72 23.30 -32.50
CA VAL A 932 -39.60 22.58 -31.23
C VAL A 932 -38.17 22.70 -30.72
N ARG A 933 -38.01 23.07 -29.44
CA ARG A 933 -36.70 23.22 -28.79
C ARG A 933 -36.39 22.13 -27.78
N TYR A 934 -35.10 21.94 -27.48
CA TYR A 934 -34.64 21.05 -26.42
C TYR A 934 -35.03 21.58 -25.04
N LYS A 935 -35.75 20.77 -24.27
CA LYS A 935 -36.31 21.13 -22.97
C LYS A 935 -35.26 21.03 -21.87
N GLN A 936 -35.05 22.13 -21.16
CA GLN A 936 -34.06 22.25 -20.10
C GLN A 936 -34.57 21.66 -18.78
N ILE A 937 -33.63 21.24 -17.93
CA ILE A 937 -33.92 20.68 -16.60
C ILE A 937 -34.45 21.80 -15.68
N ARG A 938 -35.64 21.61 -15.11
CA ARG A 938 -36.22 22.43 -14.04
C ARG A 938 -36.06 21.75 -12.68
N ASN A 939 -36.15 22.55 -11.62
CA ASN A 939 -36.13 22.00 -10.26
C ASN A 939 -37.35 21.10 -10.04
N ALA A 940 -37.12 19.94 -9.41
CA ALA A 940 -38.12 18.90 -9.15
C ALA A 940 -38.70 18.22 -10.40
N ASP A 941 -38.10 18.39 -11.58
CA ASP A 941 -38.35 17.46 -12.69
C ASP A 941 -37.97 16.03 -12.25
N GLU A 942 -38.73 15.04 -12.70
CA GLU A 942 -38.50 13.64 -12.38
C GLU A 942 -38.47 12.78 -13.64
N LYS A 943 -37.53 11.83 -13.71
CA LYS A 943 -37.54 10.73 -14.68
C LYS A 943 -37.66 9.40 -13.95
N ILE A 944 -38.26 8.42 -14.61
CA ILE A 944 -38.50 7.07 -14.10
C ILE A 944 -38.02 6.02 -15.09
N PHE A 945 -37.50 4.91 -14.58
CA PHE A 945 -37.22 3.71 -15.36
C PHE A 945 -37.43 2.46 -14.50
N SER A 946 -37.64 1.32 -15.16
CA SER A 946 -37.74 0.02 -14.52
C SER A 946 -36.66 -0.91 -15.05
N THR A 947 -36.17 -1.80 -14.21
CA THR A 947 -35.26 -2.87 -14.60
C THR A 947 -36.02 -4.19 -14.71
N ILE A 948 -35.35 -5.23 -15.22
CA ILE A 948 -35.89 -6.59 -15.30
C ILE A 948 -35.07 -7.43 -14.32
N PRO A 949 -35.70 -8.19 -13.41
CA PRO A 949 -34.96 -8.99 -12.45
C PRO A 949 -34.29 -10.17 -13.16
N LEU A 950 -33.17 -10.64 -12.63
CA LEU A 950 -32.63 -11.91 -13.09
C LEU A 950 -33.59 -13.05 -12.74
N ILE A 951 -33.73 -14.01 -13.65
CA ILE A 951 -34.64 -15.15 -13.48
C ILE A 951 -33.84 -16.30 -12.88
N THR A 952 -34.31 -16.86 -11.77
CA THR A 952 -33.76 -18.07 -11.16
C THR A 952 -34.80 -19.18 -11.09
N GLY A 953 -34.35 -20.44 -11.17
CA GLY A 953 -35.23 -21.60 -11.09
C GLY A 953 -36.22 -21.71 -12.26
N ASP A 954 -35.89 -21.16 -13.43
CA ASP A 954 -36.69 -21.33 -14.63
C ASP A 954 -36.54 -22.78 -15.14
N LEU A 955 -37.57 -23.59 -14.90
CA LEU A 955 -37.58 -25.01 -15.24
C LEU A 955 -37.45 -25.25 -16.75
N GLU A 956 -38.09 -24.41 -17.58
CA GLU A 956 -38.09 -24.60 -19.03
C GLU A 956 -36.76 -24.15 -19.65
N ALA A 957 -36.14 -23.09 -19.10
CA ALA A 957 -34.77 -22.76 -19.43
C ALA A 957 -33.80 -23.88 -18.99
N ALA A 958 -33.91 -24.37 -17.75
CA ALA A 958 -33.05 -25.43 -17.22
C ALA A 958 -33.10 -26.70 -18.08
N LYS A 959 -34.29 -27.15 -18.51
CA LYS A 959 -34.46 -28.31 -19.39
C LYS A 959 -33.74 -28.15 -20.74
N LYS A 960 -33.79 -26.96 -21.33
CA LYS A 960 -33.10 -26.67 -22.61
C LYS A 960 -31.58 -26.69 -22.47
N GLU A 961 -31.07 -26.32 -21.30
CA GLU A 961 -29.65 -26.21 -21.02
C GLU A 961 -28.96 -27.58 -20.81
N ILE A 962 -29.73 -28.66 -20.59
CA ILE A 962 -29.20 -30.04 -20.44
C ILE A 962 -28.34 -30.47 -21.64
N GLU A 963 -28.67 -29.98 -22.84
CA GLU A 963 -27.93 -30.30 -24.05
C GLU A 963 -26.47 -29.78 -24.04
N LYS A 964 -26.17 -28.78 -23.21
CA LYS A 964 -24.81 -28.22 -23.06
C LYS A 964 -23.94 -29.00 -22.08
N ILE A 965 -24.50 -29.95 -21.32
CA ILE A 965 -23.74 -30.80 -20.41
C ILE A 965 -22.73 -31.62 -21.22
N ASN A 966 -21.47 -31.53 -20.84
CA ASN A 966 -20.38 -32.25 -21.47
C ASN A 966 -19.34 -32.70 -20.44
N VAL A 967 -18.32 -33.43 -20.88
CA VAL A 967 -17.19 -33.89 -20.07
C VAL A 967 -15.87 -33.57 -20.76
N PHE A 968 -14.88 -33.08 -20.01
CA PHE A 968 -13.57 -32.70 -20.53
C PHE A 968 -12.41 -33.09 -19.59
N PRO A 969 -11.20 -33.35 -20.10
CA PRO A 969 -10.91 -33.58 -21.51
C PRO A 969 -11.56 -34.88 -21.98
N ASN A 970 -12.05 -34.88 -23.23
CA ASN A 970 -12.65 -36.05 -23.84
C ASN A 970 -12.31 -36.08 -25.34
N PRO A 971 -11.48 -37.04 -25.82
CA PRO A 971 -10.82 -38.10 -25.05
C PRO A 971 -9.83 -37.58 -24.00
N TYR A 972 -9.68 -38.31 -22.90
CA TYR A 972 -8.59 -38.14 -21.94
C TYR A 972 -7.32 -38.82 -22.49
N TYR A 973 -6.26 -38.06 -22.77
CA TYR A 973 -5.02 -38.55 -23.40
C TYR A 973 -3.86 -38.64 -22.42
N GLY A 974 -3.92 -39.58 -21.48
CA GLY A 974 -2.87 -39.83 -20.48
C GLY A 974 -2.61 -38.70 -19.48
N MET A 975 -3.00 -37.46 -19.80
CA MET A 975 -2.85 -36.25 -19.00
C MET A 975 -4.03 -35.29 -19.24
N ASN A 976 -4.34 -34.48 -18.23
CA ASN A 976 -5.18 -33.29 -18.32
C ASN A 976 -4.32 -32.06 -18.01
N ARG A 977 -4.49 -30.96 -18.77
CA ARG A 977 -3.68 -29.74 -18.62
C ARG A 977 -3.86 -29.04 -17.27
N ALA A 978 -4.91 -29.39 -16.54
CA ALA A 978 -5.17 -28.91 -15.18
C ALA A 978 -4.53 -29.80 -14.09
N GLU A 979 -3.86 -30.89 -14.45
CA GLU A 979 -3.17 -31.76 -13.50
C GLU A 979 -1.85 -31.10 -13.07
N ILE A 980 -1.65 -30.97 -11.77
CA ILE A 980 -0.42 -30.41 -11.19
C ILE A 980 0.60 -31.53 -10.92
N PHE A 981 0.11 -32.74 -10.63
CA PHE A 981 0.93 -33.92 -10.33
C PHE A 981 0.56 -35.08 -11.25
N LYS A 982 1.55 -35.90 -11.65
CA LYS A 982 1.35 -37.07 -12.55
C LYS A 982 0.30 -38.08 -12.08
N ASN A 983 0.02 -38.14 -10.78
CA ASN A 983 -0.88 -39.13 -10.19
C ASN A 983 -2.31 -38.59 -10.02
N GLN A 984 -2.54 -37.30 -10.27
CA GLN A 984 -3.86 -36.67 -10.13
C GLN A 984 -4.60 -36.73 -11.47
N LYS A 985 -5.12 -37.91 -11.84
CA LYS A 985 -5.80 -38.10 -13.13
C LYS A 985 -7.29 -37.82 -13.00
N PHE A 986 -7.85 -36.92 -13.82
CA PHE A 986 -9.29 -36.63 -13.76
C PHE A 986 -9.90 -36.08 -15.04
N VAL A 987 -11.20 -36.31 -15.20
CA VAL A 987 -12.10 -35.60 -16.13
C VAL A 987 -13.17 -34.85 -15.35
N THR A 988 -13.69 -33.77 -15.93
CA THR A 988 -14.68 -32.89 -15.31
C THR A 988 -15.92 -32.80 -16.20
N PHE A 989 -17.07 -33.14 -15.62
CA PHE A 989 -18.38 -32.86 -16.16
C PHE A 989 -18.74 -31.39 -15.89
N ASN A 990 -19.33 -30.70 -16.87
CA ASN A 990 -19.69 -29.29 -16.76
C ASN A 990 -21.16 -29.00 -17.09
N HIS A 991 -21.57 -27.77 -16.80
CA HIS A 991 -22.93 -27.28 -17.02
C HIS A 991 -24.01 -28.09 -16.30
N LEU A 992 -23.63 -28.77 -15.21
CA LEU A 992 -24.55 -29.55 -14.39
C LEU A 992 -25.48 -28.64 -13.57
N PRO A 993 -26.74 -29.02 -13.35
CA PRO A 993 -27.64 -28.35 -12.41
C PRO A 993 -27.23 -28.64 -10.96
N TYR A 994 -28.00 -28.11 -10.00
CA TYR A 994 -27.74 -28.26 -8.57
C TYR A 994 -27.54 -29.74 -8.15
N GLU A 995 -28.45 -30.61 -8.59
CA GLU A 995 -28.39 -32.04 -8.31
C GLU A 995 -28.13 -32.85 -9.60
N ALA A 996 -27.10 -33.68 -9.57
CA ALA A 996 -26.80 -34.62 -10.66
C ALA A 996 -26.28 -35.96 -10.12
N THR A 997 -26.79 -37.07 -10.66
CA THR A 997 -26.25 -38.41 -10.43
C THR A 997 -25.66 -38.94 -11.72
N ILE A 998 -24.34 -39.10 -11.76
CA ILE A 998 -23.58 -39.58 -12.92
C ILE A 998 -23.19 -41.04 -12.68
N LYS A 999 -23.71 -41.95 -13.49
CA LYS A 999 -23.38 -43.38 -13.49
C LYS A 999 -22.53 -43.69 -14.71
N ILE A 1000 -21.30 -44.13 -14.49
CA ILE A 1000 -20.31 -44.41 -15.55
C ILE A 1000 -20.25 -45.91 -15.78
N PHE A 1001 -20.47 -46.34 -17.01
CA PHE A 1001 -20.46 -47.73 -17.45
C PHE A 1001 -19.36 -47.98 -18.48
N ASN A 1002 -18.80 -49.19 -18.50
CA ASN A 1002 -18.00 -49.65 -19.63
C ASN A 1002 -18.89 -50.09 -20.81
N LEU A 1003 -18.31 -50.42 -21.97
CA LEU A 1003 -19.05 -50.88 -23.15
C LEU A 1003 -19.84 -52.19 -22.95
N ALA A 1004 -19.50 -52.99 -21.94
CA ALA A 1004 -20.24 -54.20 -21.58
C ALA A 1004 -21.45 -53.91 -20.68
N GLY A 1005 -21.70 -52.64 -20.32
CA GLY A 1005 -22.79 -52.23 -19.43
C GLY A 1005 -22.51 -52.45 -17.94
N THR A 1006 -21.27 -52.74 -17.55
CA THR A 1006 -20.88 -52.86 -16.14
C THR A 1006 -20.69 -51.47 -15.53
N LEU A 1007 -21.29 -51.23 -14.36
CA LEU A 1007 -21.09 -49.99 -13.60
C LEU A 1007 -19.65 -49.91 -13.09
N VAL A 1008 -19.00 -48.78 -13.36
CA VAL A 1008 -17.61 -48.50 -13.03
C VAL A 1008 -17.55 -47.52 -11.85
N LYS A 1009 -18.33 -46.44 -11.90
CA LYS A 1009 -18.36 -45.40 -10.88
C LYS A 1009 -19.69 -44.67 -10.84
N THR A 1010 -20.13 -44.29 -9.65
CA THR A 1010 -21.24 -43.38 -9.39
C THR A 1010 -20.70 -42.10 -8.76
N ILE A 1011 -21.06 -40.96 -9.32
CA ILE A 1011 -20.72 -39.63 -8.79
C ILE A 1011 -22.03 -38.93 -8.49
N ARG A 1012 -22.17 -38.43 -7.27
CA ARG A 1012 -23.35 -37.68 -6.84
C ARG A 1012 -22.94 -36.25 -6.51
N LYS A 1013 -23.70 -35.31 -7.06
CA LYS A 1013 -23.48 -33.88 -6.92
C LYS A 1013 -24.75 -33.25 -6.31
N TYR A 1014 -24.58 -32.45 -5.25
CA TYR A 1014 -25.66 -31.80 -4.50
C TYR A 1014 -25.19 -30.42 -4.02
N ASP A 1015 -24.82 -29.56 -4.96
CA ASP A 1015 -24.17 -28.28 -4.67
C ASP A 1015 -24.43 -27.29 -5.83
N PRO A 1016 -24.28 -25.98 -5.62
CA PRO A 1016 -24.60 -24.98 -6.64
C PRO A 1016 -23.53 -24.83 -7.73
N SER A 1017 -22.38 -25.51 -7.65
CA SER A 1017 -21.39 -25.51 -8.74
C SER A 1017 -22.00 -26.22 -9.95
N GLN A 1018 -21.48 -25.99 -11.14
CA GLN A 1018 -21.90 -26.70 -12.35
C GLN A 1018 -20.90 -27.78 -12.78
N PHE A 1019 -19.95 -28.08 -11.90
CA PHE A 1019 -18.84 -29.00 -12.16
C PHE A 1019 -18.87 -30.20 -11.20
N ALA A 1020 -18.58 -31.39 -11.73
CA ALA A 1020 -18.26 -32.60 -10.97
C ALA A 1020 -17.09 -33.30 -11.64
N SER A 1021 -16.16 -33.85 -10.85
CA SER A 1021 -14.98 -34.53 -11.42
C SER A 1021 -15.00 -36.02 -11.14
N TRP A 1022 -14.51 -36.79 -12.11
CA TRP A 1022 -14.18 -38.20 -11.95
C TRP A 1022 -12.66 -38.35 -11.93
N ASP A 1023 -12.14 -38.91 -10.85
CA ASP A 1023 -10.72 -39.23 -10.63
C ASP A 1023 -10.22 -40.44 -11.44
N LEU A 1024 -11.02 -40.90 -12.41
CA LEU A 1024 -10.79 -42.07 -13.24
C LEU A 1024 -10.62 -43.38 -12.43
N ASN A 1025 -11.06 -43.42 -11.18
CA ASN A 1025 -11.09 -44.64 -10.38
C ASN A 1025 -12.48 -45.28 -10.39
N ASN A 1026 -12.53 -46.61 -10.30
CA ASN A 1026 -13.78 -47.32 -10.09
C ASN A 1026 -14.28 -47.21 -8.63
N GLU A 1027 -15.40 -47.86 -8.30
CA GLU A 1027 -15.96 -47.85 -6.94
C GLU A 1027 -15.00 -48.41 -5.86
N ASN A 1028 -14.06 -49.27 -6.24
CA ASN A 1028 -13.08 -49.85 -5.33
C ASN A 1028 -11.78 -49.04 -5.23
N GLY A 1029 -11.72 -47.86 -5.84
CA GLY A 1029 -10.53 -47.01 -5.85
C GLY A 1029 -9.42 -47.47 -6.79
N LEU A 1030 -9.70 -48.43 -7.68
CA LEU A 1030 -8.74 -48.88 -8.70
C LEU A 1030 -8.90 -48.08 -9.99
N GLN A 1031 -7.78 -47.76 -10.62
CA GLN A 1031 -7.76 -46.98 -11.86
C GLN A 1031 -8.54 -47.69 -12.98
N ALA A 1032 -9.38 -46.93 -13.67
CA ALA A 1032 -10.14 -47.40 -14.82
C ALA A 1032 -9.19 -47.72 -16.00
N ALA A 1033 -9.49 -48.80 -16.71
CA ALA A 1033 -8.72 -49.22 -17.89
C ALA A 1033 -8.86 -48.22 -19.05
N GLY A 1034 -7.93 -48.28 -20.01
CA GLY A 1034 -8.10 -47.58 -21.29
C GLY A 1034 -9.32 -48.12 -22.06
N GLY A 1035 -10.15 -47.24 -22.61
CA GLY A 1035 -11.33 -47.65 -23.36
C GLY A 1035 -12.43 -46.59 -23.45
N LEU A 1036 -13.55 -46.97 -24.09
CA LEU A 1036 -14.76 -46.15 -24.18
C LEU A 1036 -15.68 -46.45 -22.98
N TYR A 1037 -16.26 -45.39 -22.44
CA TYR A 1037 -17.21 -45.40 -21.33
C TYR A 1037 -18.46 -44.60 -21.70
N ILE A 1038 -19.57 -44.94 -21.05
CA ILE A 1038 -20.85 -44.24 -21.18
C ILE A 1038 -21.19 -43.65 -19.82
N ALA A 1039 -21.37 -42.33 -19.74
CA ALA A 1039 -21.91 -41.67 -18.56
C ALA A 1039 -23.40 -41.43 -18.77
N HIS A 1040 -24.24 -42.06 -17.96
CA HIS A 1040 -25.67 -41.76 -17.85
C HIS A 1040 -25.86 -40.81 -16.67
N ILE A 1041 -26.51 -39.68 -16.91
CA ILE A 1041 -26.60 -38.56 -15.98
C ILE A 1041 -28.07 -38.26 -15.73
N GLU A 1042 -28.52 -38.44 -14.49
CA GLU A 1042 -29.84 -38.04 -14.00
C GLU A 1042 -29.74 -36.63 -13.39
N LEU A 1043 -30.67 -35.75 -13.75
CA LEU A 1043 -30.56 -34.31 -13.51
C LEU A 1043 -31.81 -33.76 -12.80
N ASN A 1044 -31.61 -33.10 -11.66
CA ASN A 1044 -32.66 -32.43 -10.90
C ASN A 1044 -32.29 -30.98 -10.57
N ASP A 1045 -33.29 -30.12 -10.39
CA ASP A 1045 -33.07 -28.76 -9.85
C ASP A 1045 -32.87 -28.78 -8.33
N GLU A 1046 -32.63 -27.62 -7.73
CA GLU A 1046 -32.45 -27.46 -6.28
C GLU A 1046 -33.68 -27.94 -5.46
N LYS A 1047 -34.86 -27.96 -6.06
CA LYS A 1047 -36.12 -28.37 -5.42
C LYS A 1047 -36.45 -29.85 -5.66
N GLY A 1048 -35.57 -30.59 -6.34
CA GLY A 1048 -35.77 -31.99 -6.69
C GLY A 1048 -36.71 -32.23 -7.87
N ASN A 1049 -37.03 -31.19 -8.67
CA ASN A 1049 -37.79 -31.37 -9.90
C ASN A 1049 -36.90 -32.03 -10.96
N ASN A 1050 -37.43 -33.05 -11.63
CA ASN A 1050 -36.74 -33.74 -12.70
C ASN A 1050 -36.56 -32.80 -13.92
N LEU A 1051 -35.30 -32.59 -14.29
CA LEU A 1051 -34.91 -31.81 -15.46
C LEU A 1051 -34.76 -32.71 -16.69
N GLY A 1052 -34.34 -33.96 -16.49
CA GLY A 1052 -34.24 -34.97 -17.53
C GLY A 1052 -33.03 -35.87 -17.33
N GLU A 1053 -32.60 -36.53 -18.40
CA GLU A 1053 -31.42 -37.38 -18.41
C GLU A 1053 -30.52 -37.04 -19.60
N LYS A 1054 -29.21 -37.20 -19.41
CA LYS A 1054 -28.20 -37.02 -20.48
C LYS A 1054 -27.29 -38.23 -20.55
N VAL A 1055 -26.98 -38.67 -21.77
CA VAL A 1055 -25.98 -39.71 -22.01
C VAL A 1055 -24.78 -39.12 -22.73
N LEU A 1056 -23.59 -39.28 -22.15
CA LEU A 1056 -22.32 -38.88 -22.75
C LEU A 1056 -21.45 -40.09 -23.03
N LYS A 1057 -20.65 -40.00 -24.09
CA LYS A 1057 -19.59 -40.97 -24.39
C LYS A 1057 -18.26 -40.34 -24.02
N LEU A 1058 -17.43 -41.06 -23.28
CA LEU A 1058 -16.10 -40.60 -22.88
C LEU A 1058 -15.05 -41.68 -23.17
N MET A 1059 -13.87 -41.26 -23.60
CA MET A 1059 -12.78 -42.17 -23.94
C MET A 1059 -11.54 -41.90 -23.08
N ILE A 1060 -10.95 -42.95 -22.52
CA ILE A 1060 -9.70 -42.90 -21.78
C ILE A 1060 -8.61 -43.57 -22.63
N VAL A 1061 -7.57 -42.82 -22.96
CA VAL A 1061 -6.35 -43.32 -23.60
C VAL A 1061 -5.23 -43.29 -22.55
N PRO A 1062 -4.68 -44.44 -22.15
CA PRO A 1062 -3.62 -44.48 -21.15
C PRO A 1062 -2.30 -43.91 -21.70
N GLU A 1063 -1.40 -43.56 -20.79
CA GLU A 1063 -0.19 -42.77 -21.03
C GLU A 1063 0.84 -43.48 -21.94
N ASP A 1064 0.84 -44.81 -21.94
CA ASP A 1064 1.68 -45.66 -22.79
C ASP A 1064 1.23 -45.70 -24.27
N GLN A 1065 0.00 -45.27 -24.57
CA GLN A 1065 -0.61 -45.29 -25.90
C GLN A 1065 -0.90 -43.90 -26.50
N SER A 1066 -0.51 -42.83 -25.81
CA SER A 1066 -0.69 -41.45 -26.30
C SER A 1066 0.43 -41.07 -27.28
N PRO A 1067 0.13 -40.50 -28.48
CA PRO A 1067 1.18 -40.04 -29.39
C PRO A 1067 1.96 -38.87 -28.75
N ARG A 1068 3.27 -39.05 -28.53
CA ARG A 1068 4.17 -37.96 -28.13
C ARG A 1068 4.06 -36.86 -29.19
N LYS A 1069 3.51 -35.70 -28.81
CA LYS A 1069 3.66 -34.47 -29.58
C LYS A 1069 4.78 -33.67 -28.93
N ASP A 1070 5.88 -33.62 -29.66
CA ASP A 1070 7.05 -32.79 -29.38
C ASP A 1070 6.69 -31.30 -29.27
#